data_AF-A0A959AZ48-F1
#
_entry.id   AF-A0A959AZ48-F1
#
_cell.length_a   1.000
_cell.length_b   1.000
_cell.length_c   1.000
_cell.angle_alpha   90.00
_cell.angle_beta   90.00
_cell.angle_gamma   90.00
#
_symmetry.space_group_name_H-M   'P 1'
#
loop_
_entity.id
_entity.type
_entity.pdbx_description
1 polymer ?
#
loop_
_entity_poly.entity_id
_entity_poly.type
_entity_poly.pdbx_seq_one_letter_code
_entity_poly.pdbx_strand_id
1 'polypeptide(L)'
;MKKRPSQKTSPEKSNTPSKRGQSRHRGIDTAPAADQEAENQPLPPPLAVMVKNGHLKYARHPVIIGHFKGDGIVSAESEMDFLLKNKLSERESLGLYPGAIGTNLVVLPEEPNTQGAIIIGLGEPENLTPFLLSKATEMACLEYLLRLRSQPHPNNGQIIGISALLVGSGYANLSLSNSINAILEGVNNANIKTKGLEKDIPLISEVEFMELYRDKALNAFYILDKVSQDNSVYNIRLARPVKEVEGKRTFLPLEDERAWWKRITASLQAHPDNGQNYIHYSASTGRARIEVRSLFVDPATLEELLAGSNKKSTWDRELAKTIFELLVPNDFKIAFRDRQNILLILDKAMAWYPWELLHYDKKVGRPICVSTGLIRQLSTSDDRRKITPVNDNKALIIGDPILSSNLGISQLPQAEEEAKVVDGLLRAKDFSTTLLVRKSFKEIISRLYDDYKAIHIASHGVTRYGPDKKTGILLSDNVVLTAAEIDQISTTPELVFVNCCYLGETDPAREQYFRDKYRLAANIGTQFIENGVKAAVVAGWAVDDAAASLFAREFYNRMLDGEYFGDAVREARAACYREFPATNTWGAYQCYGDPFYQLVKKKKSDGADVPYVMDKEILIDLEKFINDARFAKTRASQLPDRLKTISRKIEESGLRNCSVTELEAIAYAEIEEFETAITKYESLFEENMAYYSVKAIEQWCNLRGHHLVVRKNKMSGE
;
A
#
# COMPACT_ATOMS: atom_id res chain seq x y z
N MET A 1 -35.55 48.32 -68.45
CA MET A 1 -36.86 47.75 -68.86
C MET A 1 -37.77 47.57 -67.63
N LYS A 2 -39.03 47.14 -67.80
CA LYS A 2 -40.06 47.03 -66.73
C LYS A 2 -39.70 45.86 -65.77
N LYS A 3 -39.82 45.88 -64.43
CA LYS A 3 -40.81 46.37 -63.42
C LYS A 3 -41.94 45.38 -63.05
N ARG A 4 -42.02 45.10 -61.72
CA ARG A 4 -43.21 44.86 -60.85
C ARG A 4 -43.76 43.42 -60.64
N PRO A 5 -44.48 43.14 -59.51
CA PRO A 5 -44.21 41.95 -58.67
C PRO A 5 -45.49 41.26 -58.06
N SER A 6 -45.38 40.68 -56.84
CA SER A 6 -46.46 40.34 -55.86
C SER A 6 -47.28 39.05 -56.14
N GLN A 7 -48.05 38.43 -55.22
CA GLN A 7 -48.05 38.28 -53.74
C GLN A 7 -49.08 37.18 -53.36
N LYS A 8 -48.86 36.42 -52.25
CA LYS A 8 -49.89 35.68 -51.46
C LYS A 8 -50.68 34.57 -52.24
N THR A 9 -51.54 33.68 -51.70
CA THR A 9 -51.96 33.26 -50.32
C THR A 9 -52.43 31.78 -50.36
N SER A 10 -52.52 31.09 -49.21
CA SER A 10 -53.22 29.78 -49.06
C SER A 10 -54.76 29.95 -49.04
N PRO A 11 -55.60 28.87 -49.17
CA PRO A 11 -56.02 28.11 -47.96
C PRO A 11 -56.46 26.62 -48.11
N GLU A 12 -56.45 25.92 -46.97
CA GLU A 12 -57.42 24.91 -46.42
C GLU A 12 -58.02 23.68 -47.16
N LYS A 13 -58.25 22.64 -46.32
CA LYS A 13 -59.31 21.57 -46.33
C LYS A 13 -59.28 20.52 -47.46
N SER A 14 -59.01 19.22 -47.26
CA SER A 14 -59.34 18.17 -46.25
C SER A 14 -60.49 17.25 -46.68
N ASN A 15 -60.23 15.93 -46.80
CA ASN A 15 -61.27 14.91 -46.69
C ASN A 15 -60.70 13.50 -46.39
N THR A 16 -61.34 12.80 -45.46
CA THR A 16 -61.12 11.38 -45.08
C THR A 16 -62.46 10.66 -45.18
N PRO A 17 -62.56 9.31 -45.42
CA PRO A 17 -62.57 8.38 -44.27
C PRO A 17 -62.17 6.90 -44.50
N SER A 18 -61.64 6.26 -43.44
CA SER A 18 -62.07 4.99 -42.78
C SER A 18 -62.74 3.86 -43.63
N LYS A 19 -62.50 2.53 -43.52
CA LYS A 19 -62.00 1.58 -42.47
C LYS A 19 -61.40 0.31 -43.21
N ARG A 20 -61.14 -0.91 -42.69
CA ARG A 20 -61.45 -1.68 -41.45
C ARG A 20 -60.52 -2.91 -41.30
N GLY A 21 -60.23 -3.40 -40.09
CA GLY A 21 -59.95 -4.83 -39.82
C GLY A 21 -58.64 -5.24 -39.11
N GLN A 22 -58.79 -5.91 -37.94
CA GLN A 22 -58.08 -7.10 -37.39
C GLN A 22 -56.54 -7.32 -37.59
N SER A 23 -55.78 -8.00 -36.71
CA SER A 23 -55.95 -8.40 -35.28
C SER A 23 -54.66 -9.02 -34.72
N ARG A 24 -54.15 -8.51 -33.58
CA ARG A 24 -53.26 -9.16 -32.58
C ARG A 24 -52.08 -10.07 -33.04
N HIS A 25 -50.86 -9.60 -32.77
CA HIS A 25 -49.87 -10.41 -32.05
C HIS A 25 -49.41 -9.65 -30.79
N ARG A 26 -48.97 -10.37 -29.75
CA ARG A 26 -48.36 -9.79 -28.53
C ARG A 26 -46.85 -10.01 -28.60
N GLY A 27 -46.09 -8.93 -28.76
CA GLY A 27 -44.72 -8.88 -28.24
C GLY A 27 -44.77 -8.60 -26.73
N ILE A 28 -43.73 -9.00 -26.01
CA ILE A 28 -43.51 -8.61 -24.60
C ILE A 28 -42.24 -7.75 -24.60
N ASP A 29 -42.40 -6.44 -24.73
CA ASP A 29 -41.29 -5.50 -24.61
C ASP A 29 -40.82 -5.45 -23.16
N THR A 30 -39.67 -6.09 -22.89
CA THR A 30 -39.00 -6.10 -21.59
C THR A 30 -37.92 -5.02 -21.53
N ALA A 31 -38.31 -3.78 -21.86
CA ALA A 31 -37.51 -2.60 -21.55
C ALA A 31 -37.71 -2.25 -20.05
N PRO A 32 -36.65 -2.13 -19.24
CA PRO A 32 -36.78 -1.75 -17.84
C PRO A 32 -37.21 -0.28 -17.73
N ALA A 33 -38.25 -0.01 -16.96
CA ALA A 33 -38.82 1.33 -16.78
C ALA A 33 -38.01 2.22 -15.82
N ALA A 34 -36.68 2.22 -15.93
CA ALA A 34 -35.76 2.96 -15.05
C ALA A 34 -35.47 4.40 -15.55
N ASP A 35 -35.45 4.61 -16.86
CA ASP A 35 -34.92 5.85 -17.47
C ASP A 35 -35.90 7.03 -17.51
N GLN A 36 -37.04 6.97 -16.81
CA GLN A 36 -38.06 8.04 -16.80
C GLN A 36 -38.35 8.65 -15.41
N GLU A 37 -37.74 8.16 -14.32
CA GLU A 37 -37.94 8.73 -12.97
C GLU A 37 -36.82 9.70 -12.54
N ALA A 38 -35.77 9.87 -13.34
CA ALA A 38 -34.59 10.68 -12.99
C ALA A 38 -34.81 12.21 -13.07
N GLU A 39 -35.67 12.71 -13.95
CA GLU A 39 -35.78 14.15 -14.27
C GLU A 39 -36.51 15.02 -13.24
N ASN A 40 -37.03 14.47 -12.14
CA ASN A 40 -37.93 15.20 -11.21
C ASN A 40 -37.55 15.10 -9.71
N GLN A 41 -36.30 14.77 -9.38
CA GLN A 41 -35.85 14.88 -7.99
C GLN A 41 -35.59 16.36 -7.61
N PRO A 42 -36.07 16.85 -6.45
CA PRO A 42 -35.79 18.21 -6.01
C PRO A 42 -34.30 18.37 -5.68
N LEU A 43 -33.69 19.44 -6.18
CA LEU A 43 -32.26 19.72 -5.98
C LEU A 43 -31.84 19.63 -4.50
N PRO A 44 -30.64 19.08 -4.21
CA PRO A 44 -30.14 18.97 -2.84
C PRO A 44 -30.05 20.35 -2.16
N PRO A 45 -30.11 20.42 -0.81
CA PRO A 45 -29.92 21.67 -0.09
C PRO A 45 -28.55 22.29 -0.42
N PRO A 46 -28.42 23.63 -0.53
CA PRO A 46 -27.20 24.26 -1.03
C PRO A 46 -26.02 24.01 -0.07
N LEU A 47 -25.04 23.25 -0.54
CA LEU A 47 -23.92 22.77 0.26
C LEU A 47 -22.75 23.77 0.20
N ALA A 48 -22.30 24.29 1.33
CA ALA A 48 -21.11 25.15 1.36
C ALA A 48 -19.86 24.29 1.16
N VAL A 49 -19.02 24.61 0.17
CA VAL A 49 -17.80 23.85 -0.12
C VAL A 49 -16.60 24.77 -0.08
N MET A 50 -15.48 24.31 0.47
CA MET A 50 -14.20 25.03 0.38
C MET A 50 -13.02 24.08 0.24
N VAL A 51 -11.90 24.60 -0.24
CA VAL A 51 -10.61 23.91 -0.22
C VAL A 51 -9.68 24.61 0.76
N LYS A 52 -9.03 23.83 1.61
CA LYS A 52 -7.96 24.24 2.50
C LYS A 52 -6.65 23.59 2.08
N ASN A 53 -5.59 24.39 1.97
CA ASN A 53 -4.23 23.88 1.80
C ASN A 53 -3.47 23.93 3.12
N GLY A 54 -3.17 22.76 3.70
CA GLY A 54 -2.45 22.63 4.97
C GLY A 54 -2.78 21.37 5.76
N HIS A 55 -2.33 21.31 7.02
CA HIS A 55 -2.38 20.08 7.79
C HIS A 55 -3.79 19.71 8.27
N LEU A 56 -4.11 18.40 8.30
CA LEU A 56 -5.44 17.89 8.68
C LEU A 56 -5.87 18.29 10.10
N LYS A 57 -4.92 18.58 11.00
CA LYS A 57 -5.16 19.15 12.34
C LYS A 57 -5.95 20.47 12.33
N TYR A 58 -5.98 21.19 11.21
CA TYR A 58 -6.72 22.45 11.03
C TYR A 58 -8.06 22.28 10.29
N ALA A 59 -8.56 21.05 10.14
CA ALA A 59 -9.96 20.78 9.83
C ALA A 59 -10.89 21.44 10.87
N ARG A 60 -12.05 21.98 10.46
CA ARG A 60 -13.08 22.48 11.40
C ARG A 60 -14.05 21.40 11.86
N HIS A 61 -14.13 20.31 11.11
CA HIS A 61 -15.11 19.25 11.26
C HIS A 61 -14.38 17.89 11.34
N PRO A 62 -15.03 16.81 11.81
CA PRO A 62 -14.44 15.48 11.78
C PRO A 62 -13.95 15.09 10.38
N VAL A 63 -12.74 14.53 10.32
CA VAL A 63 -12.07 14.24 9.05
C VAL A 63 -12.51 12.88 8.50
N ILE A 64 -13.06 12.84 7.30
CA ILE A 64 -13.33 11.60 6.58
C ILE A 64 -12.06 11.10 5.87
N ILE A 65 -11.70 9.84 6.17
CA ILE A 65 -10.51 9.15 5.68
C ILE A 65 -10.93 7.75 5.23
N GLY A 66 -10.33 7.21 4.17
CA GLY A 66 -10.68 5.91 3.61
C GLY A 66 -9.58 4.87 3.77
N HIS A 67 -9.96 3.71 4.28
CA HIS A 67 -9.11 2.54 4.54
C HIS A 67 -9.40 1.41 3.54
N PHE A 68 -8.38 0.83 2.91
CA PHE A 68 -8.56 -0.36 2.08
C PHE A 68 -8.51 -1.65 2.93
N LYS A 69 -9.30 -2.66 2.56
CA LYS A 69 -9.34 -3.96 3.23
C LYS A 69 -7.95 -4.62 3.20
N GLY A 70 -7.28 -4.67 4.35
CA GLY A 70 -6.00 -5.36 4.54
C GLY A 70 -4.76 -4.45 4.49
N ASP A 71 -4.93 -3.15 4.21
CA ASP A 71 -3.88 -2.16 4.47
C ASP A 71 -3.74 -1.93 5.99
N GLY A 72 -2.62 -1.39 6.45
CA GLY A 72 -2.45 -0.93 7.84
C GLY A 72 -2.75 0.56 8.01
N ILE A 73 -2.88 1.03 9.27
CA ILE A 73 -3.02 2.46 9.58
C ILE A 73 -1.73 3.22 9.17
N VAL A 74 -1.79 3.90 8.02
CA VAL A 74 -0.66 4.62 7.40
C VAL A 74 -1.01 6.06 7.02
N SER A 75 0.00 6.84 6.62
CA SER A 75 -0.16 8.19 6.07
C SER A 75 -1.09 9.09 6.89
N ALA A 76 -2.24 9.51 6.33
CA ALA A 76 -3.17 10.40 7.02
C ALA A 76 -3.99 9.71 8.13
N GLU A 77 -4.19 8.39 8.07
CA GLU A 77 -4.78 7.64 9.18
C GLU A 77 -3.83 7.59 10.37
N SER A 78 -2.54 7.34 10.13
CA SER A 78 -1.51 7.35 11.18
C SER A 78 -1.36 8.71 11.86
N GLU A 79 -1.47 9.82 11.11
CA GLU A 79 -1.44 11.17 11.67
C GLU A 79 -2.73 11.50 12.44
N MET A 80 -3.90 11.08 11.95
CA MET A 80 -5.16 11.23 12.69
C MET A 80 -5.17 10.35 13.96
N ASP A 81 -4.63 9.14 13.90
CA ASP A 81 -4.51 8.26 15.07
C ASP A 81 -3.60 8.87 16.15
N PHE A 82 -2.51 9.51 15.76
CA PHE A 82 -1.66 10.28 16.68
C PHE A 82 -2.45 11.43 17.35
N LEU A 83 -3.26 12.19 16.60
CA LEU A 83 -4.14 13.22 17.16
C LEU A 83 -5.23 12.63 18.09
N LEU A 84 -5.69 11.41 17.81
CA LEU A 84 -6.66 10.65 18.61
C LEU A 84 -6.04 9.82 19.73
N LYS A 85 -4.72 9.93 19.98
CA LYS A 85 -3.97 9.20 21.03
C LYS A 85 -3.99 7.67 20.87
N ASN A 86 -3.83 7.17 19.64
CA ASN A 86 -3.77 5.75 19.24
C ASN A 86 -5.11 4.97 19.26
N LYS A 87 -6.26 5.64 19.41
CA LYS A 87 -7.60 5.03 19.47
C LYS A 87 -8.06 4.31 18.18
N LEU A 88 -7.38 4.53 17.05
CA LEU A 88 -7.57 3.80 15.79
C LEU A 88 -6.68 2.55 15.78
N SER A 89 -5.39 2.65 16.12
CA SER A 89 -4.49 1.49 16.28
C SER A 89 -5.02 0.47 17.29
N GLU A 90 -5.62 0.92 18.40
CA GLU A 90 -6.29 0.04 19.36
C GLU A 90 -7.41 -0.79 18.68
N ARG A 91 -8.20 -0.17 17.79
CA ARG A 91 -9.30 -0.85 17.08
C ARG A 91 -8.80 -1.77 15.96
N GLU A 92 -7.75 -1.38 15.24
CA GLU A 92 -7.05 -2.24 14.28
C GLU A 92 -6.57 -3.52 14.98
N SER A 93 -5.85 -3.39 16.11
CA SER A 93 -5.31 -4.52 16.87
C SER A 93 -6.37 -5.49 17.43
N LEU A 94 -7.61 -5.01 17.61
CA LEU A 94 -8.75 -5.79 18.09
C LEU A 94 -9.63 -6.34 16.95
N GLY A 95 -9.31 -6.07 15.68
CA GLY A 95 -10.12 -6.48 14.53
C GLY A 95 -11.45 -5.72 14.40
N LEU A 96 -11.54 -4.51 14.97
CA LEU A 96 -12.74 -3.66 15.03
C LEU A 96 -12.65 -2.42 14.11
N TYR A 97 -11.83 -2.50 13.06
CA TYR A 97 -11.58 -1.40 12.13
C TYR A 97 -12.34 -1.59 10.79
N PRO A 98 -12.77 -0.51 10.12
CA PRO A 98 -13.42 -0.62 8.80
C PRO A 98 -12.46 -1.19 7.75
N GLY A 99 -13.01 -1.74 6.66
CA GLY A 99 -12.22 -2.19 5.51
C GLY A 99 -13.08 -2.59 4.32
N ALA A 100 -14.11 -3.41 4.54
CA ALA A 100 -15.09 -3.74 3.49
C ALA A 100 -16.01 -2.54 3.17
N ILE A 101 -16.48 -2.44 1.91
CA ILE A 101 -17.32 -1.32 1.47
C ILE A 101 -18.59 -1.21 2.31
N GLY A 102 -18.89 0.00 2.78
CA GLY A 102 -20.04 0.30 3.66
C GLY A 102 -19.75 0.11 5.15
N THR A 103 -18.68 -0.59 5.54
CA THR A 103 -18.19 -0.52 6.93
C THR A 103 -17.62 0.87 7.20
N ASN A 104 -17.82 1.39 8.41
CA ASN A 104 -17.34 2.70 8.81
C ASN A 104 -17.15 2.79 10.33
N LEU A 105 -16.34 3.76 10.77
CA LEU A 105 -16.05 4.03 12.18
C LEU A 105 -16.06 5.54 12.40
N VAL A 106 -17.06 6.01 13.15
CA VAL A 106 -17.13 7.40 13.60
C VAL A 106 -16.51 7.53 15.00
N VAL A 107 -15.54 8.44 15.13
CA VAL A 107 -14.94 8.90 16.39
C VAL A 107 -15.22 10.40 16.49
N LEU A 108 -16.18 10.79 17.34
CA LEU A 108 -16.50 12.19 17.60
C LEU A 108 -15.45 12.83 18.53
N PRO A 109 -15.21 14.15 18.43
CA PRO A 109 -14.38 14.87 19.38
C PRO A 109 -14.98 14.82 20.79
N GLU A 110 -14.14 14.61 21.80
CA GLU A 110 -14.53 14.52 23.22
C GLU A 110 -14.51 15.89 23.92
N GLU A 111 -13.69 16.82 23.43
CA GLU A 111 -13.54 18.19 23.94
C GLU A 111 -13.61 19.23 22.81
N PRO A 112 -14.06 20.47 23.07
CA PRO A 112 -13.98 21.56 22.10
C PRO A 112 -12.54 21.76 21.58
N ASN A 113 -12.39 21.95 20.26
CA ASN A 113 -11.11 22.02 19.54
C ASN A 113 -10.27 20.72 19.48
N THR A 114 -10.80 19.57 19.91
CA THR A 114 -10.22 18.26 19.52
C THR A 114 -10.69 17.84 18.13
N GLN A 115 -9.90 16.99 17.46
CA GLN A 115 -10.26 16.44 16.16
C GLN A 115 -11.12 15.19 16.29
N GLY A 116 -12.04 15.01 15.35
CA GLY A 116 -12.78 13.76 15.15
C GLY A 116 -12.40 13.08 13.84
N ALA A 117 -12.72 11.80 13.70
CA ALA A 117 -12.47 11.02 12.49
C ALA A 117 -13.70 10.23 12.05
N ILE A 118 -13.83 10.06 10.74
CA ILE A 118 -14.84 9.23 10.08
C ILE A 118 -14.07 8.30 9.14
N ILE A 119 -13.75 7.09 9.59
CA ILE A 119 -13.04 6.11 8.75
C ILE A 119 -14.05 5.34 7.90
N ILE A 120 -13.83 5.24 6.60
CA ILE A 120 -14.68 4.47 5.67
C ILE A 120 -13.91 3.29 5.06
N GLY A 121 -14.53 2.11 5.03
CA GLY A 121 -14.00 0.96 4.31
C GLY A 121 -14.17 1.14 2.81
N LEU A 122 -13.07 1.06 2.07
CA LEU A 122 -13.00 1.22 0.61
C LEU A 122 -13.05 -0.12 -0.15
N GLY A 123 -12.99 -1.26 0.56
CA GLY A 123 -12.89 -2.59 -0.03
C GLY A 123 -11.47 -2.91 -0.51
N GLU A 124 -11.36 -3.83 -1.47
CA GLU A 124 -10.10 -4.12 -2.15
C GLU A 124 -9.78 -3.02 -3.19
N PRO A 125 -8.52 -2.56 -3.32
CA PRO A 125 -8.17 -1.44 -4.18
C PRO A 125 -8.57 -1.57 -5.65
N GLU A 126 -8.60 -2.78 -6.21
CA GLU A 126 -8.99 -3.05 -7.61
C GLU A 126 -10.50 -2.90 -7.85
N ASN A 127 -11.31 -3.05 -6.80
CA ASN A 127 -12.78 -3.03 -6.85
C ASN A 127 -13.38 -1.65 -6.54
N LEU A 128 -12.59 -0.65 -6.16
CA LEU A 128 -13.10 0.69 -5.85
C LEU A 128 -13.57 1.42 -7.11
N THR A 129 -14.76 2.02 -7.05
CA THR A 129 -15.36 2.83 -8.12
C THR A 129 -15.96 4.12 -7.55
N PRO A 130 -16.27 5.14 -8.39
CA PRO A 130 -16.87 6.39 -7.91
C PRO A 130 -18.20 6.14 -7.17
N PHE A 131 -19.03 5.24 -7.70
CA PHE A 131 -20.29 4.82 -7.07
C PHE A 131 -20.07 4.18 -5.70
N LEU A 132 -19.06 3.31 -5.55
CA LEU A 132 -18.78 2.65 -4.28
C LEU A 132 -18.17 3.60 -3.24
N LEU A 133 -17.39 4.61 -3.66
CA LEU A 133 -16.95 5.69 -2.77
C LEU A 133 -18.12 6.59 -2.34
N SER A 134 -19.03 6.94 -3.26
CA SER A 134 -20.27 7.67 -2.94
C SER A 134 -21.11 6.89 -1.92
N LYS A 135 -21.27 5.58 -2.14
CA LYS A 135 -21.97 4.65 -1.24
C LYS A 135 -21.35 4.57 0.15
N ALA A 136 -20.02 4.45 0.25
CA ALA A 136 -19.30 4.40 1.53
C ALA A 136 -19.37 5.75 2.28
N THR A 137 -19.22 6.85 1.55
CA THR A 137 -19.36 8.23 2.09
C THR A 137 -20.77 8.46 2.63
N GLU A 138 -21.81 8.08 1.88
CA GLU A 138 -23.23 8.18 2.29
C GLU A 138 -23.46 7.45 3.62
N MET A 139 -23.03 6.18 3.72
CA MET A 139 -23.27 5.35 4.91
C MET A 139 -22.58 5.89 6.15
N ALA A 140 -21.35 6.40 6.01
CA ALA A 140 -20.61 7.00 7.13
C ALA A 140 -21.15 8.38 7.53
N CYS A 141 -21.64 9.17 6.58
CA CYS A 141 -22.36 10.42 6.87
C CYS A 141 -23.66 10.16 7.65
N LEU A 142 -24.40 9.09 7.32
CA LEU A 142 -25.61 8.70 8.04
C LEU A 142 -25.30 8.25 9.49
N GLU A 143 -24.29 7.40 9.70
CA GLU A 143 -23.84 7.03 11.06
C GLU A 143 -23.37 8.27 11.86
N TYR A 144 -22.62 9.18 11.23
CA TYR A 144 -22.17 10.43 11.84
C TYR A 144 -23.34 11.31 12.33
N LEU A 145 -24.36 11.52 11.48
CA LEU A 145 -25.55 12.29 11.84
C LEU A 145 -26.38 11.61 12.95
N LEU A 146 -26.48 10.28 12.94
CA LEU A 146 -27.12 9.51 14.01
C LEU A 146 -26.36 9.64 15.34
N ARG A 147 -25.02 9.54 15.32
CA ARG A 147 -24.15 9.73 16.50
C ARG A 147 -24.26 11.12 17.09
N LEU A 148 -24.28 12.17 16.26
CA LEU A 148 -24.49 13.56 16.73
C LEU A 148 -25.85 13.71 17.42
N ARG A 149 -26.91 13.12 16.87
CA ARG A 149 -28.25 13.12 17.49
C ARG A 149 -28.32 12.36 18.82
N SER A 150 -27.39 11.43 19.08
CA SER A 150 -27.29 10.71 20.36
C SER A 150 -26.49 11.44 21.45
N GLN A 151 -25.87 12.59 21.16
CA GLN A 151 -25.20 13.39 22.20
C GLN A 151 -26.20 14.18 23.05
N PRO A 152 -25.92 14.43 24.36
CA PRO A 152 -26.86 15.08 25.28
C PRO A 152 -27.14 16.57 24.99
N HIS A 153 -26.41 17.19 24.05
CA HIS A 153 -26.59 18.58 23.63
C HIS A 153 -26.66 18.67 22.10
N PRO A 154 -27.79 18.25 21.46
CA PRO A 154 -27.91 18.24 20.01
C PRO A 154 -27.96 19.67 19.44
N ASN A 155 -26.83 20.11 18.89
CA ASN A 155 -26.62 21.32 18.08
C ASN A 155 -27.25 22.62 18.61
N ASN A 156 -26.48 23.34 19.43
CA ASN A 156 -26.80 24.69 19.89
C ASN A 156 -26.54 25.74 18.77
N GLY A 157 -27.17 25.57 17.60
CA GLY A 157 -27.01 26.43 16.41
C GLY A 157 -25.68 26.28 15.64
N GLN A 158 -24.89 25.25 15.92
CA GLN A 158 -23.60 25.03 15.23
C GLN A 158 -23.77 24.54 13.79
N ILE A 159 -22.87 24.97 12.91
CA ILE A 159 -22.78 24.51 11.52
C ILE A 159 -22.19 23.09 11.52
N ILE A 160 -22.99 22.11 11.11
CA ILE A 160 -22.52 20.74 10.88
C ILE A 160 -21.88 20.67 9.50
N GLY A 161 -20.61 20.27 9.47
CA GLY A 161 -19.93 19.86 8.25
C GLY A 161 -19.16 18.56 8.42
N ILE A 162 -18.40 18.23 7.38
CA ILE A 162 -17.30 17.26 7.39
C ILE A 162 -16.06 17.90 6.77
N SER A 163 -14.87 17.40 7.12
CA SER A 163 -13.63 17.75 6.44
C SER A 163 -13.14 16.53 5.67
N ALA A 164 -12.94 16.61 4.36
CA ALA A 164 -12.61 15.47 3.51
C ALA A 164 -11.18 15.55 2.99
N LEU A 165 -10.43 14.46 3.11
CA LEU A 165 -9.25 14.25 2.28
C LEU A 165 -9.69 13.91 0.85
N LEU A 166 -8.76 13.91 -0.11
CA LEU A 166 -9.01 13.49 -1.50
C LEU A 166 -9.02 11.95 -1.60
N VAL A 167 -9.95 11.32 -0.87
CA VAL A 167 -10.00 9.88 -0.59
C VAL A 167 -10.03 9.05 -1.87
N GLY A 168 -9.16 8.04 -1.95
CA GLY A 168 -9.01 7.14 -3.08
C GLY A 168 -8.39 7.76 -4.34
N SER A 169 -8.13 9.07 -4.40
CA SER A 169 -7.57 9.69 -5.60
C SER A 169 -6.17 9.17 -5.92
N GLY A 170 -5.98 8.64 -7.14
CA GLY A 170 -4.75 7.97 -7.56
C GLY A 170 -4.72 6.45 -7.36
N TYR A 171 -5.71 5.88 -6.67
CA TYR A 171 -5.95 4.42 -6.65
C TYR A 171 -6.92 4.02 -7.78
N ALA A 172 -7.11 2.71 -7.98
CA ALA A 172 -7.59 2.15 -9.25
C ALA A 172 -8.86 2.84 -9.79
N ASN A 173 -8.80 3.28 -11.06
CA ASN A 173 -9.87 3.96 -11.80
C ASN A 173 -10.45 5.26 -11.20
N LEU A 174 -10.00 5.72 -10.03
CA LEU A 174 -10.55 6.91 -9.37
C LEU A 174 -9.71 8.17 -9.62
N SER A 175 -10.13 8.94 -10.63
CA SER A 175 -9.59 10.28 -10.89
C SER A 175 -9.87 11.24 -9.72
N LEU A 176 -9.09 12.31 -9.61
CA LEU A 176 -9.33 13.37 -8.62
C LEU A 176 -10.74 13.96 -8.73
N SER A 177 -11.25 14.15 -9.97
CA SER A 177 -12.61 14.65 -10.18
C SER A 177 -13.66 13.62 -9.75
N ASN A 178 -13.41 12.34 -9.98
CA ASN A 178 -14.34 11.28 -9.58
C ASN A 178 -14.39 11.13 -8.04
N SER A 179 -13.24 11.29 -7.37
CA SER A 179 -13.14 11.31 -5.90
C SER A 179 -13.94 12.46 -5.30
N ILE A 180 -13.70 13.69 -5.78
CA ILE A 180 -14.43 14.90 -5.33
C ILE A 180 -15.94 14.76 -5.57
N ASN A 181 -16.34 14.36 -6.78
CA ASN A 181 -17.75 14.21 -7.14
C ASN A 181 -18.43 13.12 -6.29
N ALA A 182 -17.80 11.96 -6.10
CA ALA A 182 -18.35 10.89 -5.27
C ALA A 182 -18.52 11.29 -3.80
N ILE A 183 -17.61 12.09 -3.24
CA ILE A 183 -17.73 12.61 -1.88
C ILE A 183 -18.91 13.59 -1.76
N LEU A 184 -19.06 14.51 -2.72
CA LEU A 184 -20.21 15.44 -2.77
C LEU A 184 -21.54 14.68 -2.95
N GLU A 185 -21.55 13.66 -3.81
CA GLU A 185 -22.71 12.80 -4.06
C GLU A 185 -23.13 12.04 -2.80
N GLY A 186 -22.17 11.40 -2.10
CA GLY A 186 -22.43 10.67 -0.86
C GLY A 186 -23.00 11.57 0.25
N VAL A 187 -22.49 12.79 0.40
CA VAL A 187 -23.03 13.80 1.34
C VAL A 187 -24.45 14.22 0.95
N ASN A 188 -24.71 14.50 -0.33
CA ASN A 188 -26.04 14.86 -0.80
C ASN A 188 -27.04 13.70 -0.65
N ASN A 189 -26.65 12.48 -0.97
CA ASN A 189 -27.46 11.27 -0.78
C ASN A 189 -27.82 11.05 0.71
N ALA A 190 -26.85 11.26 1.62
CA ALA A 190 -27.10 11.20 3.05
C ALA A 190 -28.08 12.30 3.51
N ASN A 191 -27.89 13.55 3.06
CA ASN A 191 -28.80 14.67 3.35
C ASN A 191 -30.23 14.43 2.82
N ILE A 192 -30.39 13.91 1.60
CA ILE A 192 -31.69 13.60 0.99
C ILE A 192 -32.42 12.51 1.80
N LYS A 193 -31.72 11.42 2.13
CA LYS A 193 -32.30 10.34 2.96
C LYS A 193 -32.66 10.81 4.37
N THR A 194 -31.86 11.70 4.94
CA THR A 194 -32.10 12.29 6.26
C THR A 194 -33.37 13.14 6.27
N LYS A 195 -33.61 13.95 5.23
CA LYS A 195 -34.87 14.70 5.05
C LYS A 195 -36.11 13.80 4.87
N GLY A 196 -35.94 12.56 4.43
CA GLY A 196 -37.03 11.60 4.24
C GLY A 196 -37.54 10.96 5.53
N LEU A 197 -37.00 11.33 6.69
CA LEU A 197 -37.39 10.82 8.01
C LEU A 197 -38.18 11.88 8.79
N GLU A 198 -39.26 11.48 9.46
CA GLU A 198 -40.17 12.36 10.23
C GLU A 198 -39.57 12.95 11.53
N LYS A 199 -38.24 13.13 11.60
CA LYS A 199 -37.52 13.50 12.82
C LYS A 199 -36.42 14.49 12.49
N ASP A 200 -36.22 15.48 13.37
CA ASP A 200 -35.15 16.49 13.28
C ASP A 200 -33.76 15.88 13.47
N ILE A 201 -33.30 15.12 12.47
CA ILE A 201 -31.91 14.76 12.27
C ILE A 201 -31.31 15.90 11.43
N PRO A 202 -30.25 16.56 11.90
CA PRO A 202 -29.70 17.73 11.23
C PRO A 202 -28.95 17.34 9.95
N LEU A 203 -28.68 18.32 9.08
CA LEU A 203 -28.07 18.11 7.77
C LEU A 203 -26.61 18.58 7.73
N ILE A 204 -25.78 17.89 6.94
CA ILE A 204 -24.42 18.35 6.61
C ILE A 204 -24.56 19.55 5.68
N SER A 205 -24.16 20.73 6.14
CA SER A 205 -24.27 22.00 5.40
C SER A 205 -22.93 22.53 4.90
N GLU A 206 -21.81 21.91 5.30
CA GLU A 206 -20.46 22.30 4.89
C GLU A 206 -19.53 21.12 4.60
N VAL A 207 -18.70 21.22 3.55
CA VAL A 207 -17.61 20.28 3.23
C VAL A 207 -16.30 21.06 3.05
N GLU A 208 -15.29 20.74 3.85
CA GLU A 208 -13.93 21.26 3.69
C GLU A 208 -13.01 20.21 3.05
N PHE A 209 -12.61 20.38 1.79
CA PHE A 209 -11.56 19.55 1.21
C PHE A 209 -10.19 19.98 1.75
N MET A 210 -9.52 19.07 2.46
CA MET A 210 -8.20 19.25 3.07
C MET A 210 -7.14 18.57 2.20
N GLU A 211 -6.13 19.32 1.76
CA GLU A 211 -4.97 18.78 1.04
C GLU A 211 -3.68 19.47 1.50
N LEU A 212 -2.64 18.67 1.73
CA LEU A 212 -1.34 19.08 2.26
C LEU A 212 -0.50 19.82 1.21
N TYR A 213 -0.55 19.37 -0.05
CA TYR A 213 0.28 19.83 -1.14
C TYR A 213 -0.42 20.88 -2.02
N ARG A 214 0.25 22.02 -2.21
CA ARG A 214 -0.33 23.20 -2.88
C ARG A 214 -0.95 22.91 -4.24
N ASP A 215 -0.23 22.22 -5.12
CA ASP A 215 -0.69 21.95 -6.50
C ASP A 215 -1.93 21.05 -6.54
N LYS A 216 -2.02 20.05 -5.65
CA LYS A 216 -3.20 19.19 -5.52
C LYS A 216 -4.40 19.98 -4.98
N ALA A 217 -4.20 20.86 -4.02
CA ALA A 217 -5.25 21.73 -3.49
C ALA A 217 -5.78 22.71 -4.56
N LEU A 218 -4.89 23.31 -5.36
CA LEU A 218 -5.27 24.18 -6.47
C LEU A 218 -6.04 23.42 -7.57
N ASN A 219 -5.63 22.19 -7.89
CA ASN A 219 -6.32 21.33 -8.86
C ASN A 219 -7.71 20.91 -8.36
N ALA A 220 -7.84 20.52 -7.09
CA ALA A 220 -9.12 20.22 -6.45
C ALA A 220 -10.06 21.44 -6.46
N PHE A 221 -9.54 22.64 -6.20
CA PHE A 221 -10.29 23.89 -6.28
C PHE A 221 -10.76 24.20 -7.71
N TYR A 222 -9.93 23.98 -8.73
CA TYR A 222 -10.29 24.18 -10.14
C TYR A 222 -11.36 23.18 -10.63
N ILE A 223 -11.37 21.96 -10.11
CA ILE A 223 -12.45 20.99 -10.35
C ILE A 223 -13.74 21.48 -9.70
N LEU A 224 -13.70 21.86 -8.42
CA LEU A 224 -14.85 22.38 -7.68
C LEU A 224 -15.41 23.68 -8.27
N ASP A 225 -14.56 24.52 -8.86
CA ASP A 225 -14.98 25.73 -9.57
C ASP A 225 -15.89 25.41 -10.75
N LYS A 226 -15.54 24.39 -11.56
CA LYS A 226 -16.39 23.91 -12.66
C LYS A 226 -17.69 23.30 -12.15
N VAL A 227 -17.63 22.45 -11.12
CA VAL A 227 -18.82 21.86 -10.50
C VAL A 227 -19.76 22.94 -9.95
N SER A 228 -19.22 24.02 -9.38
CA SER A 228 -19.98 25.17 -8.89
C SER A 228 -20.49 26.13 -9.98
N GLN A 229 -20.02 26.00 -11.23
CA GLN A 229 -20.50 26.78 -12.39
C GLN A 229 -21.62 26.06 -13.15
N ASP A 230 -21.50 24.75 -13.31
CA ASP A 230 -22.55 23.88 -13.87
C ASP A 230 -23.71 23.75 -12.86
N ASN A 231 -23.37 23.30 -11.65
CA ASN A 231 -24.21 23.20 -10.45
C ASN A 231 -25.53 22.39 -10.58
N SER A 232 -25.82 21.82 -11.75
CA SER A 232 -27.04 21.07 -12.07
C SER A 232 -27.27 19.83 -11.20
N VAL A 233 -26.20 19.15 -10.77
CA VAL A 233 -26.27 17.89 -10.01
C VAL A 233 -26.12 18.10 -8.50
N TYR A 234 -25.14 18.90 -8.07
CA TYR A 234 -24.67 18.90 -6.67
C TYR A 234 -25.08 20.12 -5.84
N ASN A 235 -25.58 21.20 -6.45
CA ASN A 235 -25.98 22.46 -5.80
C ASN A 235 -24.99 22.96 -4.73
N ILE A 236 -23.72 23.16 -5.11
CA ILE A 236 -22.66 23.62 -4.21
C ILE A 236 -22.45 25.13 -4.28
N ARG A 237 -21.98 25.71 -3.17
CA ARG A 237 -21.49 27.10 -3.10
C ARG A 237 -20.02 27.09 -2.70
N LEU A 238 -19.14 27.18 -3.69
CA LEU A 238 -17.68 27.23 -3.48
C LEU A 238 -17.24 28.56 -2.87
N ALA A 239 -16.64 28.51 -1.67
CA ALA A 239 -15.95 29.64 -1.06
C ALA A 239 -14.62 29.93 -1.78
N ARG A 240 -14.23 31.20 -1.87
CA ARG A 240 -13.03 31.67 -2.59
C ARG A 240 -12.23 32.65 -1.72
N PRO A 241 -10.88 32.71 -1.82
CA PRO A 241 -10.00 31.78 -2.55
C PRO A 241 -9.81 30.46 -1.78
N VAL A 242 -8.88 29.60 -2.23
CA VAL A 242 -8.35 28.49 -1.41
C VAL A 242 -7.81 29.05 -0.09
N LYS A 243 -8.17 28.42 1.03
CA LYS A 243 -7.75 28.87 2.36
C LYS A 243 -6.45 28.16 2.77
N GLU A 244 -5.32 28.86 2.72
CA GLU A 244 -4.06 28.34 3.24
C GLU A 244 -4.10 28.30 4.79
N VAL A 245 -3.59 27.21 5.38
CA VAL A 245 -3.43 27.01 6.84
C VAL A 245 -2.04 26.44 7.15
N GLU A 246 -1.66 26.43 8.42
CA GLU A 246 -0.35 25.92 8.87
C GLU A 246 -0.12 24.45 8.51
N GLY A 247 1.15 24.06 8.37
CA GLY A 247 1.53 22.71 7.95
C GLY A 247 1.37 22.41 6.45
N LYS A 248 1.03 23.41 5.62
CA LYS A 248 1.04 23.29 4.16
C LYS A 248 2.43 23.00 3.62
N ARG A 249 2.49 22.30 2.48
CA ARG A 249 3.72 22.01 1.73
C ARG A 249 3.63 22.61 0.34
N THR A 250 4.63 23.40 -0.04
CA THR A 250 4.70 24.05 -1.35
C THR A 250 5.00 23.01 -2.42
N PHE A 251 5.91 22.08 -2.12
CA PHE A 251 6.37 21.08 -3.06
C PHE A 251 5.70 19.72 -2.80
N LEU A 252 5.21 19.10 -3.86
CA LEU A 252 5.05 17.64 -3.88
C LEU A 252 6.41 16.99 -3.58
N PRO A 253 6.46 15.89 -2.81
CA PRO A 253 7.69 15.12 -2.66
C PRO A 253 8.15 14.64 -4.03
N LEU A 254 9.44 14.38 -4.18
CA LEU A 254 9.85 13.49 -5.26
C LEU A 254 9.22 12.12 -4.98
N GLU A 255 8.68 11.47 -6.02
CA GLU A 255 8.12 10.13 -5.87
C GLU A 255 9.26 9.17 -5.56
N ASP A 256 9.34 8.68 -4.32
CA ASP A 256 10.22 7.57 -3.99
C ASP A 256 9.66 6.33 -4.67
N GLU A 257 10.19 6.00 -5.85
CA GLU A 257 9.71 4.88 -6.68
C GLU A 257 9.75 3.53 -5.94
N ARG A 258 10.49 3.44 -4.83
CA ARG A 258 10.46 2.30 -3.88
C ARG A 258 9.07 2.07 -3.28
N ALA A 259 8.32 3.14 -3.03
CA ALA A 259 7.01 3.10 -2.41
C ALA A 259 5.86 2.78 -3.40
N TRP A 260 6.09 2.90 -4.72
CA TRP A 260 5.06 2.59 -5.71
C TRP A 260 5.19 1.17 -6.25
N TRP A 261 4.30 0.28 -5.78
CA TRP A 261 4.24 -1.12 -6.21
C TRP A 261 3.22 -1.30 -7.32
N LYS A 262 3.70 -1.55 -8.54
CA LYS A 262 2.89 -1.80 -9.73
C LYS A 262 2.18 -3.14 -9.61
N ARG A 263 0.86 -3.10 -9.38
CA ARG A 263 0.01 -4.30 -9.25
C ARG A 263 -0.25 -4.92 -10.64
N ILE A 264 0.17 -6.17 -10.80
CA ILE A 264 -0.09 -7.00 -11.97
C ILE A 264 -0.77 -8.28 -11.48
N THR A 265 -2.00 -8.51 -11.91
CA THR A 265 -2.80 -9.67 -11.51
C THR A 265 -2.75 -10.71 -12.62
N ALA A 266 -2.52 -11.98 -12.28
CA ALA A 266 -2.51 -13.11 -13.20
C ALA A 266 -3.27 -14.30 -12.60
N SER A 267 -4.36 -14.70 -13.26
CA SER A 267 -5.22 -15.81 -12.84
C SER A 267 -5.52 -16.77 -13.99
N LEU A 268 -5.56 -18.08 -13.74
CA LEU A 268 -6.01 -19.07 -14.70
C LEU A 268 -7.55 -19.11 -14.72
N GLN A 269 -8.14 -18.88 -15.88
CA GLN A 269 -9.60 -18.88 -16.05
C GLN A 269 -10.00 -19.87 -17.15
N ALA A 270 -11.14 -20.55 -16.97
CA ALA A 270 -11.76 -21.35 -18.03
C ALA A 270 -12.71 -20.46 -18.85
N HIS A 271 -12.61 -20.52 -20.17
CA HIS A 271 -13.49 -19.78 -21.07
C HIS A 271 -14.91 -20.41 -21.08
N PRO A 272 -15.99 -19.64 -20.87
CA PRO A 272 -17.31 -20.18 -20.54
C PRO A 272 -17.91 -21.08 -21.64
N ASP A 273 -17.69 -20.74 -22.91
CA ASP A 273 -18.34 -21.43 -24.03
C ASP A 273 -17.69 -22.75 -24.44
N ASN A 274 -16.42 -22.98 -24.08
CA ASN A 274 -15.65 -24.15 -24.56
C ASN A 274 -14.78 -24.83 -23.48
N GLY A 275 -14.76 -24.31 -22.24
CA GLY A 275 -13.95 -24.85 -21.15
C GLY A 275 -12.43 -24.71 -21.31
N GLN A 276 -11.95 -23.96 -22.32
CA GLN A 276 -10.51 -23.82 -22.56
C GLN A 276 -9.89 -22.92 -21.50
N ASN A 277 -8.85 -23.43 -20.83
CA ASN A 277 -8.07 -22.65 -19.88
C ASN A 277 -7.22 -21.58 -20.60
N TYR A 278 -7.19 -20.38 -20.05
CA TYR A 278 -6.35 -19.27 -20.48
C TYR A 278 -5.88 -18.47 -19.27
N ILE A 279 -4.74 -17.78 -19.39
CA ILE A 279 -4.24 -16.91 -18.32
C ILE A 279 -4.83 -15.51 -18.53
N HIS A 280 -5.69 -15.08 -17.61
CA HIS A 280 -6.20 -13.72 -17.54
C HIS A 280 -5.20 -12.82 -16.83
N TYR A 281 -4.80 -11.73 -17.48
CA TYR A 281 -3.91 -10.70 -16.97
C TYR A 281 -4.63 -9.36 -16.83
N SER A 282 -4.44 -8.69 -15.69
CA SER A 282 -4.77 -7.27 -15.52
C SER A 282 -3.58 -6.49 -14.95
N ALA A 283 -3.47 -5.20 -15.25
CA ALA A 283 -2.48 -4.31 -14.64
C ALA A 283 -3.08 -2.96 -14.29
N SER A 284 -2.93 -2.55 -13.04
CA SER A 284 -3.25 -1.19 -12.59
C SER A 284 -2.03 -0.29 -12.82
N THR A 285 -2.08 0.49 -13.90
CA THR A 285 -0.94 1.29 -14.38
C THR A 285 -0.94 2.75 -13.92
N GLY A 286 -1.83 3.12 -12.99
CA GLY A 286 -2.08 4.51 -12.57
C GLY A 286 -2.75 5.39 -13.65
N ARG A 287 -3.04 4.82 -14.83
CA ARG A 287 -3.69 5.49 -15.96
C ARG A 287 -5.21 5.34 -15.87
N ALA A 288 -5.94 6.12 -16.68
CA ALA A 288 -7.41 6.07 -16.78
C ALA A 288 -7.98 4.80 -17.45
N ARG A 289 -7.26 3.67 -17.41
CA ARG A 289 -7.68 2.34 -17.86
C ARG A 289 -6.89 1.27 -17.09
N ILE A 290 -7.55 0.17 -16.72
CA ILE A 290 -6.86 -1.10 -16.45
C ILE A 290 -6.49 -1.71 -17.80
N GLU A 291 -5.26 -2.20 -17.94
CA GLU A 291 -4.83 -2.91 -19.14
C GLU A 291 -5.11 -4.40 -18.91
N VAL A 292 -5.89 -5.04 -19.81
CA VAL A 292 -6.39 -6.42 -19.65
C VAL A 292 -6.04 -7.26 -20.88
N ARG A 293 -5.59 -8.49 -20.66
CA ARG A 293 -5.21 -9.46 -21.71
C ARG A 293 -5.56 -10.90 -21.32
N SER A 294 -6.13 -11.64 -22.26
CA SER A 294 -6.25 -13.10 -22.19
C SER A 294 -5.12 -13.74 -22.97
N LEU A 295 -4.35 -14.62 -22.34
CA LEU A 295 -3.21 -15.32 -22.93
C LEU A 295 -3.51 -16.82 -23.04
N PHE A 296 -3.64 -17.29 -24.28
CA PHE A 296 -3.92 -18.68 -24.61
C PHE A 296 -2.59 -19.42 -24.87
N VAL A 297 -1.86 -19.70 -23.78
CA VAL A 297 -0.66 -20.55 -23.79
C VAL A 297 -1.03 -21.89 -23.17
N ASP A 298 -0.64 -22.99 -23.83
CA ASP A 298 -0.79 -24.34 -23.31
C ASP A 298 0.11 -24.54 -22.07
N PRO A 299 -0.46 -24.87 -20.89
CA PRO A 299 0.32 -25.15 -19.70
C PRO A 299 1.31 -26.31 -19.88
N ALA A 300 1.00 -27.33 -20.68
CA ALA A 300 1.88 -28.49 -20.85
C ALA A 300 3.22 -28.10 -21.50
N THR A 301 3.21 -27.17 -22.45
CA THR A 301 4.41 -26.56 -23.04
C THR A 301 5.28 -25.85 -21.99
N LEU A 302 4.68 -25.16 -21.01
CA LEU A 302 5.42 -24.53 -19.91
C LEU A 302 5.93 -25.55 -18.88
N GLU A 303 5.16 -26.61 -18.61
CA GLU A 303 5.57 -27.68 -17.70
C GLU A 303 6.78 -28.48 -18.26
N GLU A 304 6.78 -28.80 -19.56
CA GLU A 304 7.91 -29.50 -20.21
C GLU A 304 9.21 -28.66 -20.15
N LEU A 305 9.11 -27.35 -20.42
CA LEU A 305 10.23 -26.41 -20.30
C LEU A 305 10.78 -26.28 -18.86
N LEU A 306 9.93 -26.47 -17.85
CA LEU A 306 10.34 -26.42 -16.43
C LEU A 306 10.89 -27.76 -15.91
N ALA A 307 10.46 -28.89 -16.47
CA ALA A 307 10.78 -30.23 -15.95
C ALA A 307 12.30 -30.55 -15.93
N GLY A 308 13.09 -30.02 -16.86
CA GLY A 308 14.52 -30.27 -16.96
C GLY A 308 15.40 -29.48 -15.98
N SER A 309 14.96 -28.29 -15.57
CA SER A 309 15.87 -27.25 -15.05
C SER A 309 16.03 -27.24 -13.53
N ASN A 310 15.10 -27.88 -12.82
CA ASN A 310 15.08 -27.94 -11.35
C ASN A 310 16.25 -28.75 -10.73
N LYS A 311 17.10 -29.38 -11.56
CA LYS A 311 18.22 -30.25 -11.13
C LYS A 311 19.52 -29.52 -10.79
N LYS A 312 19.64 -28.21 -11.06
CA LYS A 312 20.88 -27.46 -10.85
C LYS A 312 20.62 -26.06 -10.29
N SER A 313 21.52 -25.60 -9.43
CA SER A 313 21.59 -24.20 -8.97
C SER A 313 22.16 -23.24 -10.03
N THR A 314 22.45 -23.69 -11.26
CA THR A 314 23.00 -22.87 -12.36
C THR A 314 21.92 -22.05 -13.07
N TRP A 315 22.19 -20.78 -13.39
CA TRP A 315 21.24 -19.91 -14.10
C TRP A 315 21.32 -20.05 -15.64
N ASP A 316 20.30 -20.68 -16.24
CA ASP A 316 20.08 -20.67 -17.68
C ASP A 316 19.35 -19.39 -18.13
N ARG A 317 20.07 -18.52 -18.86
CA ARG A 317 19.53 -17.26 -19.41
C ARG A 317 18.69 -17.44 -20.66
N GLU A 318 18.88 -18.53 -21.40
CA GLU A 318 18.16 -18.82 -22.64
C GLU A 318 16.74 -19.28 -22.29
N LEU A 319 16.63 -20.26 -21.38
CA LEU A 319 15.35 -20.73 -20.87
C LEU A 319 14.61 -19.65 -20.08
N ALA A 320 15.29 -18.91 -19.20
CA ALA A 320 14.71 -17.79 -18.46
C ALA A 320 14.06 -16.75 -19.39
N LYS A 321 14.65 -16.52 -20.56
CA LYS A 321 14.06 -15.68 -21.60
C LYS A 321 12.88 -16.36 -22.29
N THR A 322 13.00 -17.63 -22.69
CA THR A 322 11.90 -18.36 -23.35
C THR A 322 10.65 -18.42 -22.47
N ILE A 323 10.79 -18.68 -21.16
CA ILE A 323 9.67 -18.65 -20.21
C ILE A 323 9.07 -17.24 -20.10
N PHE A 324 9.89 -16.18 -20.05
CA PHE A 324 9.38 -14.79 -20.05
C PHE A 324 8.64 -14.41 -21.35
N GLU A 325 9.15 -14.86 -22.50
CA GLU A 325 8.54 -14.57 -23.80
C GLU A 325 7.20 -15.29 -23.99
N LEU A 326 7.03 -16.48 -23.39
CA LEU A 326 5.79 -17.27 -23.39
C LEU A 326 4.80 -16.84 -22.31
N LEU A 327 5.24 -16.69 -21.06
CA LEU A 327 4.36 -16.49 -19.90
C LEU A 327 3.74 -15.09 -19.87
N VAL A 328 4.50 -14.04 -20.24
CA VAL A 328 4.07 -12.64 -20.11
C VAL A 328 3.51 -12.11 -21.44
N PRO A 329 2.34 -11.46 -21.49
CA PRO A 329 1.83 -10.82 -22.71
C PRO A 329 2.75 -9.69 -23.21
N ASN A 330 2.88 -9.50 -24.53
CA ASN A 330 3.83 -8.54 -25.12
C ASN A 330 3.71 -7.11 -24.56
N ASP A 331 2.50 -6.60 -24.37
CA ASP A 331 2.26 -5.26 -23.82
C ASP A 331 2.74 -5.17 -22.36
N PHE A 332 2.55 -6.25 -21.59
CA PHE A 332 2.95 -6.36 -20.19
C PHE A 332 4.47 -6.52 -20.02
N LYS A 333 5.19 -7.01 -21.05
CA LYS A 333 6.67 -7.11 -21.01
C LYS A 333 7.34 -5.73 -20.80
N ILE A 334 6.64 -4.64 -21.11
CA ILE A 334 7.10 -3.26 -20.80
C ILE A 334 7.14 -3.05 -19.27
N ALA A 335 6.10 -3.45 -18.54
CA ALA A 335 6.06 -3.28 -17.07
C ALA A 335 7.21 -3.98 -16.33
N PHE A 336 7.67 -5.12 -16.86
CA PHE A 336 8.84 -5.87 -16.35
C PHE A 336 10.20 -5.29 -16.81
N ARG A 337 10.21 -4.30 -17.71
CA ARG A 337 11.40 -3.57 -18.19
C ARG A 337 11.55 -2.19 -17.57
N ASP A 338 10.45 -1.57 -17.14
CA ASP A 338 10.39 -0.21 -16.56
C ASP A 338 11.14 -0.06 -15.22
N ARG A 339 11.67 -1.16 -14.64
CA ARG A 339 12.42 -1.23 -13.37
C ARG A 339 11.72 -0.72 -12.10
N GLN A 340 10.40 -0.54 -12.13
CA GLN A 340 9.59 -0.26 -10.95
C GLN A 340 9.39 -1.52 -10.09
N ASN A 341 9.03 -1.34 -8.81
CA ASN A 341 8.65 -2.46 -7.93
C ASN A 341 7.33 -3.09 -8.41
N ILE A 342 7.22 -4.41 -8.35
CA ILE A 342 6.08 -5.18 -8.87
C ILE A 342 5.46 -6.03 -7.76
N LEU A 343 4.15 -5.90 -7.59
CA LEU A 343 3.32 -6.78 -6.76
C LEU A 343 2.52 -7.71 -7.68
N LEU A 344 2.90 -8.99 -7.71
CA LEU A 344 2.24 -10.02 -8.50
C LEU A 344 1.08 -10.62 -7.71
N ILE A 345 -0.15 -10.36 -8.14
CA ILE A 345 -1.36 -10.91 -7.53
C ILE A 345 -1.72 -12.19 -8.30
N LEU A 346 -1.54 -13.35 -7.65
CA LEU A 346 -1.56 -14.67 -8.28
C LEU A 346 -2.60 -15.58 -7.62
N ASP A 347 -3.32 -16.37 -8.39
CA ASP A 347 -4.10 -17.49 -7.83
C ASP A 347 -3.22 -18.73 -7.53
N LYS A 348 -3.81 -19.79 -6.96
CA LYS A 348 -3.13 -21.05 -6.63
C LYS A 348 -2.45 -21.73 -7.83
N ALA A 349 -2.94 -21.55 -9.06
CA ALA A 349 -2.34 -22.13 -10.26
C ALA A 349 -1.20 -21.28 -10.81
N MET A 350 -1.38 -19.97 -10.88
CA MET A 350 -0.35 -19.03 -11.34
C MET A 350 0.79 -18.85 -10.33
N ALA A 351 0.54 -19.14 -9.05
CA ALA A 351 1.54 -19.26 -8.00
C ALA A 351 2.62 -20.33 -8.30
N TRP A 352 2.33 -21.37 -9.09
CA TRP A 352 3.33 -22.41 -9.39
C TRP A 352 4.50 -21.89 -10.23
N TYR A 353 4.31 -20.90 -11.11
CA TYR A 353 5.39 -20.48 -12.02
C TYR A 353 6.53 -19.72 -11.30
N PRO A 354 7.79 -19.89 -11.72
CA PRO A 354 8.94 -19.21 -11.11
C PRO A 354 9.14 -17.79 -11.69
N TRP A 355 8.24 -16.88 -11.34
CA TRP A 355 8.24 -15.47 -11.77
C TRP A 355 9.56 -14.73 -11.48
N GLU A 356 10.30 -15.18 -10.47
CA GLU A 356 11.59 -14.65 -10.06
C GLU A 356 12.74 -14.98 -11.04
N LEU A 357 12.62 -16.05 -11.85
CA LEU A 357 13.62 -16.41 -12.86
C LEU A 357 13.52 -15.59 -14.16
N LEU A 358 12.43 -14.85 -14.35
CA LEU A 358 12.13 -14.19 -15.61
C LEU A 358 13.18 -13.13 -15.98
N HIS A 359 13.61 -13.14 -17.25
CA HIS A 359 14.70 -12.30 -17.74
C HIS A 359 14.47 -11.91 -19.21
N TYR A 360 14.55 -10.61 -19.52
CA TYR A 360 14.05 -10.10 -20.81
C TYR A 360 15.11 -9.88 -21.91
N ASP A 361 16.38 -9.67 -21.56
CA ASP A 361 17.45 -9.40 -22.54
C ASP A 361 18.81 -9.94 -22.07
N LYS A 362 19.39 -10.83 -22.90
CA LYS A 362 20.72 -11.43 -22.71
C LYS A 362 21.86 -10.40 -22.55
N LYS A 363 21.67 -9.16 -22.99
CA LYS A 363 22.64 -8.05 -22.86
C LYS A 363 22.49 -7.23 -21.57
N VAL A 364 21.36 -7.29 -20.88
CA VAL A 364 21.16 -6.57 -19.61
C VAL A 364 21.75 -7.40 -18.48
N GLY A 365 22.77 -6.86 -17.82
CA GLY A 365 23.63 -7.65 -16.92
C GLY A 365 22.95 -8.27 -15.69
N ARG A 366 21.79 -7.80 -15.25
CA ARG A 366 21.11 -8.24 -14.01
C ARG A 366 19.71 -8.82 -14.27
N PRO A 367 19.26 -9.82 -13.48
CA PRO A 367 17.85 -10.26 -13.43
C PRO A 367 16.88 -9.17 -12.99
N ILE A 368 15.58 -9.38 -13.24
CA ILE A 368 14.52 -8.42 -12.90
C ILE A 368 14.38 -8.29 -11.37
N CYS A 369 14.14 -9.41 -10.67
CA CYS A 369 13.94 -9.46 -9.21
C CYS A 369 15.18 -9.11 -8.36
N VAL A 370 16.34 -8.94 -9.00
CA VAL A 370 17.61 -8.44 -8.45
C VAL A 370 17.75 -6.92 -8.63
N SER A 371 17.03 -6.36 -9.59
CA SER A 371 17.03 -4.93 -9.95
C SER A 371 15.80 -4.20 -9.41
N THR A 372 14.72 -4.92 -9.10
CA THR A 372 13.44 -4.39 -8.60
C THR A 372 12.93 -5.21 -7.42
N GLY A 373 12.09 -4.61 -6.58
CA GLY A 373 11.24 -5.35 -5.66
C GLY A 373 10.25 -6.20 -6.45
N LEU A 374 10.14 -7.48 -6.08
CA LEU A 374 9.20 -8.43 -6.67
C LEU A 374 8.62 -9.30 -5.56
N ILE A 375 7.36 -9.04 -5.20
CA ILE A 375 6.61 -9.72 -4.13
C ILE A 375 5.32 -10.30 -4.73
N ARG A 376 4.86 -11.40 -4.16
CA ARG A 376 3.62 -12.10 -4.52
C ARG A 376 2.52 -11.78 -3.51
N GLN A 377 1.28 -11.71 -3.96
CA GLN A 377 0.08 -11.71 -3.12
C GLN A 377 -0.87 -12.79 -3.65
N LEU A 378 -1.54 -13.51 -2.76
CA LEU A 378 -2.47 -14.58 -3.15
C LEU A 378 -3.86 -14.00 -3.41
N SER A 379 -4.43 -14.31 -4.58
CA SER A 379 -5.86 -14.18 -4.87
C SER A 379 -6.55 -15.49 -4.52
N THR A 380 -7.46 -15.46 -3.54
CA THR A 380 -8.18 -16.64 -3.04
C THR A 380 -9.50 -16.25 -2.37
N SER A 381 -10.46 -17.18 -2.39
CA SER A 381 -11.71 -17.11 -1.63
C SER A 381 -11.60 -17.68 -0.21
N ASP A 382 -10.52 -18.41 0.07
CA ASP A 382 -10.45 -19.37 1.17
C ASP A 382 -9.81 -18.73 2.42
N ASP A 383 -10.34 -17.60 2.86
CA ASP A 383 -9.73 -16.78 3.93
C ASP A 383 -10.05 -17.27 5.35
N ARG A 384 -9.02 -17.38 6.21
CA ARG A 384 -9.22 -17.72 7.63
C ARG A 384 -9.72 -16.51 8.42
N ARG A 385 -11.05 -16.30 8.38
CA ARG A 385 -11.80 -15.16 8.98
C ARG A 385 -11.59 -14.83 10.47
N LYS A 386 -10.72 -15.54 11.18
CA LYS A 386 -10.37 -15.25 12.58
C LYS A 386 -8.89 -15.52 12.83
N ILE A 387 -8.08 -14.50 12.56
CA ILE A 387 -6.66 -14.45 12.94
C ILE A 387 -6.57 -14.17 14.45
N THR A 388 -5.72 -14.89 15.17
CA THR A 388 -5.32 -14.55 16.55
C THR A 388 -3.88 -14.04 16.48
N PRO A 389 -3.64 -12.71 16.58
CA PRO A 389 -2.31 -12.14 16.39
C PRO A 389 -1.39 -12.41 17.59
N VAL A 390 -0.20 -12.96 17.33
CA VAL A 390 0.82 -13.18 18.36
C VAL A 390 1.64 -11.89 18.56
N ASN A 391 1.33 -11.17 19.64
CA ASN A 391 2.01 -9.90 19.98
C ASN A 391 3.40 -10.09 20.61
N ASP A 392 3.68 -11.26 21.21
CA ASP A 392 4.98 -11.56 21.81
C ASP A 392 6.07 -11.73 20.74
N ASN A 393 7.26 -11.20 20.96
CA ASN A 393 8.44 -11.49 20.14
C ASN A 393 8.98 -12.92 20.41
N LYS A 394 8.14 -13.95 20.19
CA LYS A 394 8.52 -15.37 20.22
C LYS A 394 8.82 -15.85 18.81
N ALA A 395 9.85 -16.68 18.65
CA ALA A 395 10.11 -17.34 17.37
C ALA A 395 10.48 -18.82 17.51
N LEU A 396 10.04 -19.63 16.54
CA LEU A 396 10.35 -21.05 16.42
C LEU A 396 11.37 -21.24 15.30
N ILE A 397 12.48 -21.93 15.57
CA ILE A 397 13.51 -22.23 14.57
C ILE A 397 13.74 -23.74 14.55
N ILE A 398 13.48 -24.37 13.41
CA ILE A 398 13.69 -25.81 13.17
C ILE A 398 14.83 -25.96 12.16
N GLY A 399 15.83 -26.78 12.48
CA GLY A 399 16.97 -27.04 11.61
C GLY A 399 17.37 -28.52 11.60
N ASP A 400 17.51 -29.10 10.41
CA ASP A 400 17.93 -30.50 10.18
C ASP A 400 17.21 -31.54 11.07
N PRO A 401 15.89 -31.78 10.92
CA PRO A 401 15.16 -32.78 11.70
C PRO A 401 15.78 -34.19 11.60
N ILE A 402 15.74 -35.00 12.68
CA ILE A 402 16.37 -36.33 12.68
C ILE A 402 15.66 -37.28 11.70
N LEU A 403 16.25 -37.42 10.51
CA LEU A 403 15.96 -38.52 9.58
C LEU A 403 16.65 -39.81 10.04
N SER A 404 16.02 -40.96 9.80
CA SER A 404 16.62 -42.28 10.05
C SER A 404 17.66 -42.64 8.98
N SER A 405 18.75 -43.29 9.38
CA SER A 405 19.82 -43.76 8.48
C SER A 405 19.32 -44.65 7.34
N ASN A 406 18.19 -45.33 7.54
CA ASN A 406 17.66 -46.31 6.60
C ASN A 406 16.96 -45.66 5.39
N LEU A 407 16.86 -44.32 5.35
CA LEU A 407 16.22 -43.59 4.25
C LEU A 407 17.12 -43.30 3.05
N GLY A 408 18.45 -43.47 3.14
CA GLY A 408 19.36 -43.07 2.05
C GLY A 408 19.27 -41.57 1.69
N ILE A 409 18.77 -40.75 2.62
CA ILE A 409 18.74 -39.29 2.55
C ILE A 409 19.75 -38.79 3.60
N SER A 410 20.68 -37.94 3.17
CA SER A 410 21.69 -37.34 4.03
C SER A 410 21.08 -36.33 5.01
N GLN A 411 21.70 -36.16 6.19
CA GLN A 411 21.45 -35.02 7.08
C GLN A 411 22.02 -33.74 6.41
N LEU A 412 21.55 -32.56 6.82
CA LEU A 412 21.95 -31.26 6.28
C LEU A 412 22.65 -30.40 7.35
N PRO A 413 23.97 -30.57 7.58
CA PRO A 413 24.74 -29.69 8.47
C PRO A 413 24.56 -28.19 8.19
N GLN A 414 24.35 -27.83 6.93
CA GLN A 414 24.08 -26.46 6.48
C GLN A 414 22.71 -25.93 6.96
N ALA A 415 21.70 -26.79 7.07
CA ALA A 415 20.39 -26.46 7.65
C ALA A 415 20.44 -26.38 9.19
N GLU A 416 21.28 -27.22 9.82
CA GLU A 416 21.64 -27.08 11.23
C GLU A 416 22.32 -25.71 11.50
N GLU A 417 23.21 -25.25 10.61
CA GLU A 417 23.95 -24.01 10.79
C GLU A 417 23.13 -22.75 10.46
N GLU A 418 22.30 -22.75 9.40
CA GLU A 418 21.36 -21.65 9.11
C GLU A 418 20.42 -21.40 10.31
N ALA A 419 19.90 -22.47 10.93
CA ALA A 419 19.08 -22.39 12.12
C ALA A 419 19.80 -21.72 13.32
N LYS A 420 21.08 -22.03 13.55
CA LYS A 420 21.87 -21.36 14.62
C LYS A 420 22.12 -19.88 14.31
N VAL A 421 22.42 -19.54 13.06
CA VAL A 421 22.62 -18.14 12.63
C VAL A 421 21.34 -17.34 12.84
N VAL A 422 20.18 -17.87 12.43
CA VAL A 422 18.88 -17.20 12.58
C VAL A 422 18.47 -17.08 14.06
N ASP A 423 18.72 -18.09 14.89
CA ASP A 423 18.52 -18.00 16.35
C ASP A 423 19.38 -16.88 16.97
N GLY A 424 20.66 -16.77 16.58
CA GLY A 424 21.56 -15.70 17.02
C GLY A 424 21.09 -14.30 16.63
N LEU A 425 20.66 -14.10 15.38
CA LEU A 425 20.13 -12.82 14.90
C LEU A 425 18.85 -12.40 15.63
N LEU A 426 17.95 -13.35 15.89
CA LEU A 426 16.70 -13.11 16.61
C LEU A 426 16.95 -12.80 18.10
N ARG A 427 17.82 -13.57 18.79
CA ARG A 427 18.20 -13.30 20.19
C ARG A 427 18.86 -11.95 20.37
N ALA A 428 19.68 -11.51 19.42
CA ALA A 428 20.32 -10.19 19.43
C ALA A 428 19.34 -9.00 19.29
N LYS A 429 18.05 -9.28 19.08
CA LYS A 429 16.95 -8.32 18.85
C LYS A 429 15.76 -8.58 19.79
N ASP A 430 16.05 -9.11 20.98
CA ASP A 430 15.11 -9.39 22.07
C ASP A 430 13.97 -10.38 21.73
N PHE A 431 14.17 -11.29 20.76
CA PHE A 431 13.24 -12.40 20.53
C PHE A 431 13.51 -13.58 21.47
N SER A 432 12.45 -14.12 22.07
CA SER A 432 12.44 -15.37 22.81
C SER A 432 12.35 -16.56 21.84
N THR A 433 13.50 -17.16 21.52
CA THR A 433 13.60 -18.19 20.48
C THR A 433 13.61 -19.63 21.01
N THR A 434 12.73 -20.48 20.44
CA THR A 434 12.71 -21.94 20.58
C THR A 434 13.52 -22.56 19.44
N LEU A 435 14.78 -22.94 19.71
CA LEU A 435 15.66 -23.59 18.73
C LEU A 435 15.57 -25.12 18.80
N LEU A 436 15.18 -25.75 17.69
CA LEU A 436 15.02 -27.20 17.51
C LEU A 436 15.92 -27.70 16.39
N VAL A 437 17.24 -27.66 16.64
CA VAL A 437 18.26 -28.30 15.80
C VAL A 437 18.32 -29.80 16.09
N ARG A 438 18.28 -30.63 15.05
CA ARG A 438 18.45 -32.10 15.10
C ARG A 438 17.61 -32.73 16.20
N LYS A 439 16.30 -32.47 16.10
CA LYS A 439 15.26 -32.95 17.00
C LYS A 439 14.38 -34.02 16.35
N SER A 440 13.73 -34.82 17.18
CA SER A 440 12.73 -35.78 16.73
C SER A 440 11.44 -35.08 16.27
N PHE A 441 10.70 -35.71 15.35
CA PHE A 441 9.38 -35.21 14.94
C PHE A 441 8.46 -34.94 16.12
N LYS A 442 8.48 -35.79 17.16
CA LYS A 442 7.65 -35.63 18.37
C LYS A 442 7.96 -34.32 19.11
N GLU A 443 9.23 -33.94 19.22
CA GLU A 443 9.61 -32.65 19.82
C GLU A 443 9.16 -31.48 18.93
N ILE A 444 9.41 -31.57 17.61
CA ILE A 444 9.08 -30.53 16.63
C ILE A 444 7.56 -30.26 16.60
N ILE A 445 6.76 -31.30 16.41
CA ILE A 445 5.30 -31.17 16.31
C ILE A 445 4.65 -30.74 17.62
N SER A 446 5.27 -31.07 18.77
CA SER A 446 4.79 -30.60 20.08
C SER A 446 4.98 -29.10 20.32
N ARG A 447 5.79 -28.43 19.48
CA ARG A 447 6.01 -26.97 19.53
C ARG A 447 5.40 -26.22 18.35
N LEU A 448 5.15 -26.87 17.21
CA LEU A 448 4.64 -26.18 16.01
C LEU A 448 3.28 -25.46 16.24
N TYR A 449 2.55 -25.82 17.30
CA TYR A 449 1.25 -25.26 17.66
C TYR A 449 1.27 -24.19 18.78
N ASP A 450 2.43 -23.82 19.34
CA ASP A 450 2.49 -22.71 20.33
C ASP A 450 2.33 -21.32 19.66
N ASP A 451 2.24 -20.27 20.48
CA ASP A 451 2.25 -18.88 20.03
C ASP A 451 3.65 -18.41 19.58
N TYR A 452 3.86 -18.28 18.26
CA TYR A 452 5.06 -17.67 17.68
C TYR A 452 4.70 -16.54 16.71
N LYS A 453 5.45 -15.45 16.76
CA LYS A 453 5.36 -14.32 15.82
C LYS A 453 6.17 -14.56 14.54
N ALA A 454 7.26 -15.34 14.63
CA ALA A 454 8.04 -15.78 13.48
C ALA A 454 8.34 -17.29 13.53
N ILE A 455 8.29 -17.97 12.38
CA ILE A 455 8.68 -19.39 12.25
C ILE A 455 9.74 -19.51 11.15
N HIS A 456 10.84 -20.20 11.45
CA HIS A 456 11.91 -20.55 10.52
C HIS A 456 12.05 -22.08 10.42
N ILE A 457 12.12 -22.63 9.20
CA ILE A 457 12.26 -24.07 8.96
C ILE A 457 13.32 -24.33 7.89
N ALA A 458 14.44 -24.94 8.28
CA ALA A 458 15.49 -25.43 7.40
C ALA A 458 15.52 -26.97 7.41
N SER A 459 15.17 -27.62 6.28
CA SER A 459 15.04 -29.08 6.18
C SER A 459 15.07 -29.57 4.72
N HIS A 460 14.75 -30.84 4.47
CA HIS A 460 14.43 -31.39 3.14
C HIS A 460 12.98 -31.11 2.75
N GLY A 461 12.76 -30.65 1.53
CA GLY A 461 11.47 -30.54 0.86
C GLY A 461 11.27 -31.68 -0.13
N VAL A 462 10.15 -32.39 0.00
CA VAL A 462 9.86 -33.62 -0.76
C VAL A 462 8.53 -33.55 -1.50
N THR A 463 8.48 -34.17 -2.68
CA THR A 463 7.29 -34.29 -3.54
C THR A 463 6.95 -35.76 -3.77
N ARG A 464 5.64 -36.07 -3.79
CA ARG A 464 5.09 -37.43 -4.02
C ARG A 464 5.74 -38.53 -3.15
N TYR A 465 6.09 -38.19 -1.90
CA TYR A 465 6.86 -39.00 -0.97
C TYR A 465 6.02 -40.04 -0.20
N GLY A 466 6.59 -41.20 0.08
CA GLY A 466 5.93 -42.29 0.81
C GLY A 466 4.78 -42.96 0.01
N PRO A 467 4.05 -43.91 0.63
CA PRO A 467 2.94 -44.61 -0.02
C PRO A 467 1.79 -43.66 -0.40
N ASP A 468 1.49 -42.69 0.46
CA ASP A 468 0.41 -41.71 0.28
C ASP A 468 0.77 -40.58 -0.70
N LYS A 469 2.00 -40.57 -1.23
CA LYS A 469 2.54 -39.54 -2.15
C LYS A 469 2.44 -38.11 -1.58
N LYS A 470 2.73 -37.95 -0.29
CA LYS A 470 2.74 -36.66 0.42
C LYS A 470 3.70 -35.66 -0.22
N THR A 471 3.37 -34.37 -0.14
CA THR A 471 4.21 -33.28 -0.65
C THR A 471 4.27 -32.17 0.39
N GLY A 472 5.48 -31.84 0.85
CA GLY A 472 5.68 -30.93 1.98
C GLY A 472 7.13 -30.94 2.50
N ILE A 473 7.31 -30.48 3.74
CA ILE A 473 8.62 -30.45 4.42
C ILE A 473 8.80 -31.76 5.19
N LEU A 474 9.89 -32.49 4.95
CA LEU A 474 10.20 -33.73 5.66
C LEU A 474 10.61 -33.42 7.11
N LEU A 475 10.00 -34.12 8.09
CA LEU A 475 10.30 -33.96 9.52
C LEU A 475 10.79 -35.26 10.19
N SER A 476 10.40 -36.43 9.68
CA SER A 476 11.00 -37.74 10.01
C SER A 476 10.60 -38.79 8.97
N ASP A 477 10.95 -40.07 9.21
CA ASP A 477 10.57 -41.16 8.32
C ASP A 477 9.05 -41.22 8.09
N ASN A 478 8.63 -41.20 6.82
CA ASN A 478 7.24 -41.10 6.34
C ASN A 478 6.38 -39.96 6.93
N VAL A 479 6.97 -39.00 7.65
CA VAL A 479 6.27 -37.84 8.22
C VAL A 479 6.73 -36.57 7.53
N VAL A 480 5.78 -35.97 6.81
CA VAL A 480 5.94 -34.78 5.98
C VAL A 480 4.91 -33.76 6.45
N LEU A 481 5.34 -32.54 6.77
CA LEU A 481 4.48 -31.39 7.03
C LEU A 481 3.95 -30.87 5.69
N THR A 482 2.75 -31.30 5.30
CA THR A 482 2.07 -30.86 4.08
C THR A 482 1.22 -29.61 4.35
N ALA A 483 0.61 -29.05 3.30
CA ALA A 483 -0.37 -27.98 3.43
C ALA A 483 -1.53 -28.34 4.39
N ALA A 484 -1.97 -29.61 4.42
CA ALA A 484 -3.06 -30.04 5.30
C ALA A 484 -2.65 -30.07 6.79
N GLU A 485 -1.40 -30.38 7.13
CA GLU A 485 -0.92 -30.26 8.51
C GLU A 485 -0.63 -28.79 8.89
N ILE A 486 -0.33 -27.91 7.92
CA ILE A 486 -0.14 -26.46 8.12
C ILE A 486 -1.47 -25.73 8.34
N ASP A 487 -2.52 -26.04 7.59
CA ASP A 487 -3.89 -25.50 7.77
C ASP A 487 -4.38 -25.64 9.23
N GLN A 488 -4.01 -26.75 9.87
CA GLN A 488 -4.39 -27.08 11.24
C GLN A 488 -3.55 -26.37 12.31
N ILE A 489 -2.56 -25.55 11.95
CA ILE A 489 -1.84 -24.70 12.92
C ILE A 489 -2.83 -23.68 13.51
N SER A 490 -3.00 -23.69 14.83
CA SER A 490 -4.01 -22.91 15.55
C SER A 490 -3.69 -21.42 15.67
N THR A 491 -2.40 -21.07 15.61
CA THR A 491 -1.84 -19.74 15.79
C THR A 491 -1.34 -19.20 14.45
N THR A 492 -1.50 -17.88 14.20
CA THR A 492 -1.07 -17.27 12.93
C THR A 492 0.21 -16.45 13.18
N PRO A 493 1.40 -16.93 12.76
CA PRO A 493 2.62 -16.14 12.84
C PRO A 493 2.56 -14.97 11.84
N GLU A 494 3.28 -13.89 12.13
CA GLU A 494 3.38 -12.76 11.19
C GLU A 494 4.37 -13.04 10.05
N LEU A 495 5.48 -13.73 10.36
CA LEU A 495 6.52 -14.09 9.40
C LEU A 495 6.79 -15.61 9.37
N VAL A 496 6.85 -16.19 8.18
CA VAL A 496 7.30 -17.57 7.97
C VAL A 496 8.45 -17.61 6.95
N PHE A 497 9.51 -18.34 7.26
CA PHE A 497 10.66 -18.57 6.38
C PHE A 497 10.93 -20.07 6.26
N VAL A 498 10.90 -20.61 5.04
CA VAL A 498 11.07 -22.04 4.75
C VAL A 498 12.18 -22.22 3.71
N ASN A 499 13.32 -22.74 4.17
CA ASN A 499 14.43 -23.16 3.33
C ASN A 499 14.46 -24.69 3.24
N CYS A 500 13.66 -25.25 2.34
CA CYS A 500 13.49 -26.70 2.19
C CYS A 500 14.27 -27.31 1.01
N CYS A 501 15.24 -26.58 0.43
CA CYS A 501 15.71 -26.87 -0.93
C CYS A 501 17.23 -27.06 -1.11
N TYR A 502 17.99 -27.24 -0.03
CA TYR A 502 19.44 -27.54 -0.05
C TYR A 502 19.86 -28.67 -1.00
N LEU A 503 21.13 -28.66 -1.42
CA LEU A 503 21.75 -29.66 -2.30
C LEU A 503 22.42 -30.80 -1.51
N GLY A 504 21.61 -31.63 -0.85
CA GLY A 504 22.11 -32.85 -0.19
C GLY A 504 22.45 -34.00 -1.16
N GLU A 505 23.40 -34.86 -0.77
CA GLU A 505 23.65 -36.12 -1.48
C GLU A 505 22.44 -37.06 -1.32
N THR A 506 21.88 -37.52 -2.44
CA THR A 506 20.70 -38.40 -2.48
C THR A 506 20.98 -39.64 -3.32
N ASP A 507 20.51 -40.79 -2.83
CA ASP A 507 20.42 -42.05 -3.58
C ASP A 507 19.74 -41.82 -4.95
N PRO A 508 20.38 -42.19 -6.09
CA PRO A 508 19.77 -42.05 -7.42
C PRO A 508 18.39 -42.70 -7.57
N ALA A 509 18.08 -43.75 -6.80
CA ALA A 509 16.75 -44.37 -6.78
C ALA A 509 15.67 -43.48 -6.12
N ARG A 510 16.07 -42.45 -5.38
CA ARG A 510 15.22 -41.53 -4.60
C ARG A 510 15.17 -40.12 -5.18
N GLU A 511 15.96 -39.81 -6.21
CA GLU A 511 15.97 -38.52 -6.93
C GLU A 511 14.56 -38.06 -7.37
N GLN A 512 13.65 -39.01 -7.65
CA GLN A 512 12.27 -38.72 -8.02
C GLN A 512 11.49 -37.88 -6.99
N TYR A 513 11.80 -37.99 -5.69
CA TYR A 513 11.10 -37.29 -4.61
C TYR A 513 11.57 -35.84 -4.41
N PHE A 514 12.59 -35.41 -5.14
CA PHE A 514 13.18 -34.07 -5.05
C PHE A 514 12.94 -33.23 -6.31
N ARG A 515 12.04 -33.70 -7.20
CA ARG A 515 11.57 -33.01 -8.41
C ARG A 515 10.42 -32.06 -8.07
N ASP A 516 10.07 -31.17 -8.99
CA ASP A 516 8.90 -30.27 -8.92
C ASP A 516 8.82 -29.39 -7.64
N LYS A 517 9.97 -29.08 -7.03
CA LYS A 517 10.12 -28.24 -5.83
C LYS A 517 9.41 -26.87 -5.94
N TYR A 518 9.20 -26.37 -7.15
CA TYR A 518 8.50 -25.11 -7.41
C TYR A 518 7.00 -25.17 -7.07
N ARG A 519 6.35 -26.33 -7.27
CA ARG A 519 4.95 -26.58 -6.86
C ARG A 519 4.85 -26.79 -5.35
N LEU A 520 5.84 -27.47 -4.75
CA LEU A 520 5.96 -27.61 -3.30
C LEU A 520 6.00 -26.24 -2.63
N ALA A 521 6.93 -25.37 -3.04
CA ALA A 521 7.10 -24.06 -2.44
C ALA A 521 5.87 -23.17 -2.59
N ALA A 522 5.24 -23.19 -3.77
CA ALA A 522 4.02 -22.46 -4.02
C ALA A 522 2.89 -22.95 -3.11
N ASN A 523 2.63 -24.26 -3.03
CA ASN A 523 1.57 -24.83 -2.19
C ASN A 523 1.77 -24.53 -0.68
N ILE A 524 3.02 -24.60 -0.20
CA ILE A 524 3.37 -24.28 1.19
C ILE A 524 3.22 -22.78 1.45
N GLY A 525 3.71 -21.94 0.54
CA GLY A 525 3.60 -20.48 0.63
C GLY A 525 2.15 -20.00 0.62
N THR A 526 1.32 -20.50 -0.31
CA THR A 526 -0.10 -20.12 -0.38
C THR A 526 -0.87 -20.56 0.86
N GLN A 527 -0.62 -21.77 1.39
CA GLN A 527 -1.31 -22.22 2.60
C GLN A 527 -0.98 -21.35 3.82
N PHE A 528 0.29 -20.93 3.99
CA PHE A 528 0.63 -19.99 5.07
C PHE A 528 -0.10 -18.63 4.90
N ILE A 529 -0.23 -18.11 3.68
CA ILE A 529 -1.01 -16.89 3.43
C ILE A 529 -2.50 -17.08 3.74
N GLU A 530 -3.10 -18.24 3.41
CA GLU A 530 -4.51 -18.55 3.73
C GLU A 530 -4.76 -18.70 5.23
N ASN A 531 -3.78 -19.20 5.98
CA ASN A 531 -3.77 -19.17 7.44
C ASN A 531 -3.68 -17.74 8.04
N GLY A 532 -3.46 -16.72 7.22
CA GLY A 532 -3.38 -15.30 7.60
C GLY A 532 -1.98 -14.76 7.86
N VAL A 533 -0.92 -15.46 7.44
CA VAL A 533 0.48 -15.01 7.65
C VAL A 533 0.75 -13.73 6.83
N LYS A 534 1.38 -12.73 7.45
CA LYS A 534 1.61 -11.39 6.82
C LYS A 534 2.72 -11.42 5.78
N ALA A 535 3.76 -12.24 5.99
CA ALA A 535 4.82 -12.50 5.03
C ALA A 535 5.32 -13.96 5.09
N ALA A 536 5.43 -14.61 3.94
CA ALA A 536 5.94 -15.97 3.79
C ALA A 536 7.05 -16.02 2.73
N VAL A 537 8.21 -16.57 3.08
CA VAL A 537 9.37 -16.73 2.20
C VAL A 537 9.66 -18.22 2.05
N VAL A 538 9.61 -18.76 0.83
CA VAL A 538 9.76 -20.21 0.58
C VAL A 538 10.73 -20.46 -0.58
N ALA A 539 11.74 -21.30 -0.36
CA ALA A 539 12.70 -21.69 -1.39
C ALA A 539 12.07 -22.64 -2.43
N GLY A 540 12.03 -22.22 -3.70
CA GLY A 540 11.30 -22.85 -4.80
C GLY A 540 12.03 -23.91 -5.62
N TRP A 541 13.35 -24.01 -5.54
CA TRP A 541 14.14 -25.03 -6.23
C TRP A 541 15.52 -25.16 -5.59
N ALA A 542 16.32 -26.11 -6.07
CA ALA A 542 17.65 -26.42 -5.54
C ALA A 542 18.52 -25.16 -5.34
N VAL A 543 18.87 -24.87 -4.08
CA VAL A 543 19.71 -23.71 -3.71
C VAL A 543 21.16 -24.13 -3.51
N ASP A 544 22.08 -23.20 -3.79
CA ASP A 544 23.46 -23.25 -3.30
C ASP A 544 23.48 -22.85 -1.82
N ASP A 545 24.12 -23.64 -0.97
CA ASP A 545 24.04 -23.48 0.49
C ASP A 545 24.65 -22.16 0.99
N ALA A 546 25.71 -21.67 0.34
CA ALA A 546 26.39 -20.43 0.72
C ALA A 546 25.56 -19.21 0.28
N ALA A 547 25.00 -19.25 -0.92
CA ALA A 547 24.06 -18.25 -1.41
C ALA A 547 22.76 -18.23 -0.60
N ALA A 548 22.28 -19.39 -0.12
CA ALA A 548 21.10 -19.52 0.72
C ALA A 548 21.31 -18.90 2.12
N SER A 549 22.43 -19.25 2.78
CA SER A 549 22.80 -18.69 4.08
C SER A 549 22.99 -17.17 4.02
N LEU A 550 23.56 -16.64 2.92
CA LEU A 550 23.64 -15.20 2.67
C LEU A 550 22.25 -14.57 2.53
N PHE A 551 21.32 -15.21 1.80
CA PHE A 551 19.95 -14.71 1.63
C PHE A 551 19.23 -14.60 2.97
N ALA A 552 19.23 -15.68 3.77
CA ALA A 552 18.61 -15.71 5.07
C ALA A 552 19.18 -14.64 6.00
N ARG A 553 20.52 -14.52 6.08
CA ARG A 553 21.20 -13.53 6.93
C ARG A 553 20.85 -12.09 6.55
N GLU A 554 20.93 -11.74 5.27
CA GLU A 554 20.63 -10.37 4.79
C GLU A 554 19.16 -10.02 4.99
N PHE A 555 18.26 -10.97 4.73
CA PHE A 555 16.82 -10.82 4.96
C PHE A 555 16.49 -10.57 6.44
N TYR A 556 16.97 -11.42 7.36
CA TYR A 556 16.67 -11.29 8.79
C TYR A 556 17.26 -10.00 9.38
N ASN A 557 18.49 -9.60 9.00
CA ASN A 557 19.08 -8.32 9.42
C ASN A 557 18.11 -7.15 9.14
N ARG A 558 17.64 -7.04 7.89
CA ARG A 558 16.78 -5.95 7.43
C ARG A 558 15.40 -5.94 8.08
N MET A 559 14.77 -7.12 8.20
CA MET A 559 13.48 -7.25 8.89
C MET A 559 13.58 -6.90 10.38
N LEU A 560 14.73 -7.13 11.03
CA LEU A 560 14.99 -6.82 12.43
C LEU A 560 15.56 -5.40 12.67
N ASP A 561 16.02 -4.72 11.61
CA ASP A 561 16.27 -3.26 11.58
C ASP A 561 15.03 -2.45 11.20
N GLY A 562 13.91 -3.13 10.96
CA GLY A 562 12.61 -2.55 10.64
C GLY A 562 12.54 -1.92 9.24
N GLU A 563 13.25 -2.50 8.27
CA GLU A 563 12.98 -2.23 6.85
C GLU A 563 11.68 -2.91 6.40
N TYR A 564 11.14 -2.49 5.26
CA TYR A 564 9.96 -3.10 4.65
C TYR A 564 10.28 -4.45 4.00
N PHE A 565 9.35 -5.40 4.06
CA PHE A 565 9.49 -6.74 3.49
C PHE A 565 9.91 -6.73 2.01
N GLY A 566 9.33 -5.83 1.20
CA GLY A 566 9.68 -5.67 -0.22
C GLY A 566 11.11 -5.19 -0.47
N ASP A 567 11.64 -4.32 0.40
CA ASP A 567 13.03 -3.87 0.34
C ASP A 567 13.98 -4.97 0.86
N ALA A 568 13.67 -5.59 2.01
CA ALA A 568 14.46 -6.66 2.61
C ALA A 568 14.67 -7.84 1.64
N VAL A 569 13.61 -8.23 0.92
CA VAL A 569 13.70 -9.25 -0.13
C VAL A 569 14.55 -8.77 -1.31
N ARG A 570 14.35 -7.55 -1.82
CA ARG A 570 15.14 -7.03 -2.97
C ARG A 570 16.63 -7.02 -2.65
N GLU A 571 17.02 -6.50 -1.49
CA GLU A 571 18.43 -6.38 -1.11
C GLU A 571 19.06 -7.74 -0.79
N ALA A 572 18.31 -8.68 -0.20
CA ALA A 572 18.77 -10.07 -0.06
C ALA A 572 19.02 -10.75 -1.42
N ARG A 573 18.11 -10.58 -2.39
CA ARG A 573 18.34 -11.06 -3.78
C ARG A 573 19.56 -10.37 -4.42
N ALA A 574 19.73 -9.07 -4.21
CA ALA A 574 20.85 -8.30 -4.75
C ALA A 574 22.20 -8.68 -4.13
N ALA A 575 22.25 -9.00 -2.83
CA ALA A 575 23.43 -9.53 -2.15
C ALA A 575 23.84 -10.90 -2.72
N CYS A 576 22.90 -11.84 -2.78
CA CYS A 576 23.15 -13.17 -3.35
C CYS A 576 23.56 -13.11 -4.82
N TYR A 577 22.98 -12.23 -5.62
CA TYR A 577 23.42 -12.03 -7.01
C TYR A 577 24.82 -11.42 -7.11
N ARG A 578 25.18 -10.50 -6.22
CA ARG A 578 26.50 -9.84 -6.20
C ARG A 578 27.64 -10.81 -5.87
N GLU A 579 27.43 -11.71 -4.92
CA GLU A 579 28.46 -12.65 -4.45
C GLU A 579 28.43 -13.99 -5.21
N PHE A 580 27.25 -14.45 -5.66
CA PHE A 580 27.06 -15.74 -6.35
C PHE A 580 26.39 -15.60 -7.74
N PRO A 581 26.89 -14.75 -8.67
CA PRO A 581 26.22 -14.39 -9.93
C PRO A 581 26.04 -15.52 -10.94
N ALA A 582 26.72 -16.66 -10.75
CA ALA A 582 26.57 -17.87 -11.57
C ALA A 582 25.41 -18.78 -11.09
N THR A 583 24.97 -18.61 -9.84
CA THR A 583 23.84 -19.36 -9.28
C THR A 583 22.50 -18.79 -9.77
N ASN A 584 21.41 -19.51 -9.51
CA ASN A 584 20.02 -19.06 -9.63
C ASN A 584 19.35 -18.87 -8.25
N THR A 585 20.11 -18.99 -7.15
CA THR A 585 19.59 -19.00 -5.77
C THR A 585 19.01 -17.68 -5.31
N TRP A 586 19.51 -16.54 -5.83
CA TRP A 586 18.85 -15.23 -5.69
C TRP A 586 17.41 -15.21 -6.22
N GLY A 587 17.05 -16.09 -7.16
CA GLY A 587 15.69 -16.22 -7.66
C GLY A 587 14.83 -17.19 -6.84
N ALA A 588 15.44 -18.14 -6.12
CA ALA A 588 14.74 -19.29 -5.56
C ALA A 588 13.64 -18.93 -4.56
N TYR A 589 13.78 -17.82 -3.84
CA TYR A 589 12.86 -17.43 -2.79
C TYR A 589 11.59 -16.82 -3.37
N GLN A 590 10.51 -17.62 -3.38
CA GLN A 590 9.15 -17.15 -3.61
C GLN A 590 8.71 -16.39 -2.36
N CYS A 591 8.46 -15.09 -2.49
CA CYS A 591 8.17 -14.20 -1.37
C CYS A 591 6.74 -13.68 -1.49
N TYR A 592 5.88 -14.10 -0.57
CA TYR A 592 4.47 -13.72 -0.50
C TYR A 592 4.23 -12.78 0.69
N GLY A 593 3.30 -11.82 0.55
CA GLY A 593 2.85 -10.97 1.64
C GLY A 593 2.63 -9.51 1.24
N ASP A 594 2.39 -8.66 2.23
CA ASP A 594 2.41 -7.20 2.06
C ASP A 594 3.86 -6.70 1.89
N PRO A 595 4.20 -6.00 0.79
CA PRO A 595 5.52 -5.37 0.64
C PRO A 595 5.89 -4.40 1.76
N PHE A 596 4.92 -3.76 2.42
CA PHE A 596 5.12 -2.79 3.49
C PHE A 596 5.13 -3.40 4.91
N TYR A 597 5.03 -4.72 5.03
CA TYR A 597 5.12 -5.40 6.33
C TYR A 597 6.50 -5.17 6.99
N GLN A 598 6.50 -4.95 8.31
CA GLN A 598 7.68 -4.81 9.15
C GLN A 598 7.58 -5.76 10.36
N LEU A 599 8.55 -6.67 10.53
CA LEU A 599 8.61 -7.58 11.69
C LEU A 599 8.87 -6.83 13.01
N VAL A 600 9.67 -5.76 12.93
CA VAL A 600 9.95 -4.82 14.03
C VAL A 600 9.57 -3.41 13.56
N LYS A 601 8.57 -2.79 14.18
CA LYS A 601 8.17 -1.41 13.85
C LYS A 601 9.30 -0.44 14.23
N LYS A 602 10.02 0.08 13.22
CA LYS A 602 11.11 1.04 13.41
C LYS A 602 10.57 2.33 14.05
N LYS A 603 11.11 2.75 15.20
CA LYS A 603 10.91 4.12 15.68
C LYS A 603 11.44 5.06 14.59
N LYS A 604 10.59 5.93 14.02
CA LYS A 604 10.91 6.80 12.86
C LYS A 604 12.27 7.50 13.06
N SER A 605 13.32 6.95 12.45
CA SER A 605 14.61 7.60 12.23
C SER A 605 14.49 8.45 10.97
N ASP A 606 14.75 9.76 11.07
CA ASP A 606 14.56 10.67 9.95
C ASP A 606 15.62 10.48 8.86
N GLY A 607 15.25 9.73 7.82
CA GLY A 607 16.03 9.52 6.61
C GLY A 607 17.10 8.43 6.73
N ALA A 608 17.44 7.82 5.59
CA ALA A 608 18.75 7.21 5.41
C ALA A 608 19.79 8.30 5.11
N ASP A 609 21.08 8.01 5.27
CA ASP A 609 22.16 8.99 5.00
C ASP A 609 22.49 9.10 3.49
N VAL A 610 21.43 9.29 2.69
CA VAL A 610 21.53 9.60 1.25
C VAL A 610 21.87 11.09 1.10
N PRO A 611 22.88 11.46 0.28
CA PRO A 611 23.16 12.86 -0.03
C PRO A 611 22.06 13.48 -0.90
N TYR A 612 21.87 14.79 -0.82
CA TYR A 612 20.94 15.50 -1.69
C TYR A 612 21.48 15.56 -3.13
N VAL A 613 20.60 15.26 -4.08
CA VAL A 613 20.83 15.28 -5.53
C VAL A 613 20.21 16.52 -6.16
N MET A 614 19.13 17.06 -5.58
CA MET A 614 18.46 18.28 -6.05
C MET A 614 18.11 19.23 -4.89
N ASP A 615 18.22 20.54 -5.14
CA ASP A 615 17.86 21.60 -4.18
C ASP A 615 16.42 21.48 -3.65
N LYS A 616 15.50 21.05 -4.51
CA LYS A 616 14.10 20.76 -4.14
C LYS A 616 13.98 19.74 -3.00
N GLU A 617 14.88 18.76 -2.87
CA GLU A 617 14.88 17.79 -1.76
C GLU A 617 15.16 18.49 -0.43
N ILE A 618 16.12 19.40 -0.42
CA ILE A 618 16.46 20.25 0.73
C ILE A 618 15.25 21.10 1.12
N LEU A 619 14.58 21.74 0.15
CA LEU A 619 13.38 22.55 0.41
C LEU A 619 12.24 21.70 1.02
N ILE A 620 12.04 20.46 0.55
CA ILE A 620 11.05 19.52 1.10
C ILE A 620 11.40 19.13 2.55
N ASP A 621 12.65 18.78 2.84
CA ASP A 621 13.08 18.36 4.18
C ASP A 621 13.06 19.53 5.18
N LEU A 622 13.39 20.76 4.75
CA LEU A 622 13.29 21.96 5.57
C LEU A 622 11.82 22.37 5.81
N GLU A 623 10.94 22.36 4.79
CA GLU A 623 9.50 22.56 5.01
C GLU A 623 8.93 21.51 5.97
N LYS A 624 9.33 20.24 5.82
CA LYS A 624 8.95 19.17 6.75
C LYS A 624 9.48 19.44 8.17
N PHE A 625 10.74 19.84 8.32
CA PHE A 625 11.34 20.10 9.63
C PHE A 625 10.70 21.29 10.36
N ILE A 626 10.50 22.42 9.68
CA ILE A 626 9.84 23.62 10.23
C ILE A 626 8.45 23.26 10.78
N ASN A 627 7.70 22.46 10.02
CA ASN A 627 6.39 21.99 10.44
C ASN A 627 6.48 21.01 11.62
N ASP A 628 7.36 20.00 11.56
CA ASP A 628 7.59 19.05 12.66
C ASP A 628 7.95 19.79 13.97
N ALA A 629 8.80 20.82 13.91
CA ALA A 629 9.19 21.64 15.06
C ALA A 629 8.00 22.39 15.69
N ARG A 630 7.18 23.07 14.88
CA ARG A 630 5.96 23.75 15.34
C ARG A 630 4.95 22.83 16.02
N PHE A 631 4.91 21.55 15.64
CA PHE A 631 3.95 20.59 16.20
C PHE A 631 4.49 19.80 17.39
N ALA A 632 5.78 19.45 17.43
CA ALA A 632 6.31 18.37 18.26
C ALA A 632 6.95 18.82 19.59
N LYS A 633 6.18 19.50 20.46
CA LYS A 633 6.63 19.82 21.84
C LYS A 633 7.11 18.58 22.64
N THR A 634 6.64 17.39 22.29
CA THR A 634 7.05 16.09 22.89
C THR A 634 8.26 15.41 22.21
N ARG A 635 8.85 15.98 21.15
CA ARG A 635 10.11 15.48 20.53
C ARG A 635 11.23 16.52 20.45
N ALA A 636 11.08 17.65 21.14
CA ALA A 636 12.00 18.80 21.07
C ALA A 636 13.49 18.41 21.23
N SER A 637 13.80 17.44 22.09
CA SER A 637 15.17 16.99 22.37
C SER A 637 15.91 16.32 21.20
N GLN A 638 15.24 16.00 20.09
CA GLN A 638 15.87 15.41 18.89
C GLN A 638 15.90 16.36 17.68
N LEU A 639 15.23 17.51 17.76
CA LEU A 639 15.16 18.47 16.66
C LEU A 639 16.53 19.11 16.33
N PRO A 640 17.38 19.53 17.31
CA PRO A 640 18.65 20.17 17.01
C PRO A 640 19.61 19.27 16.22
N ASP A 641 19.72 17.99 16.58
CA ASP A 641 20.65 17.06 15.93
C ASP A 641 20.14 16.61 14.56
N ARG A 642 18.81 16.52 14.37
CA ARG A 642 18.20 16.36 13.04
C ARG A 642 18.49 17.58 12.15
N LEU A 643 18.36 18.81 12.66
CA LEU A 643 18.65 20.01 11.86
C LEU A 643 20.14 20.10 11.50
N LYS A 644 21.05 19.84 12.45
CA LYS A 644 22.50 19.75 12.16
C LYS A 644 22.81 18.71 11.08
N THR A 645 22.10 17.58 11.07
CA THR A 645 22.24 16.54 10.04
C THR A 645 21.76 17.03 8.67
N ILE A 646 20.64 17.76 8.61
CA ILE A 646 20.16 18.40 7.37
C ILE A 646 21.18 19.46 6.91
N SER A 647 21.58 20.40 7.77
CA SER A 647 22.58 21.44 7.46
C SER A 647 23.90 20.84 6.94
N ARG A 648 24.43 19.78 7.56
CA ARG A 648 25.60 19.06 7.07
C ARG A 648 25.42 18.61 5.62
N LYS A 649 24.32 17.91 5.33
CA LYS A 649 24.01 17.44 3.97
C LYS A 649 23.81 18.59 2.97
N ILE A 650 23.31 19.76 3.40
CA ILE A 650 23.21 20.94 2.53
C ILE A 650 24.61 21.39 2.11
N GLU A 651 25.53 21.60 3.04
CA GLU A 651 26.89 22.05 2.68
C GLU A 651 27.65 20.98 1.87
N GLU A 652 27.50 19.69 2.22
CA GLU A 652 28.10 18.56 1.47
C GLU A 652 27.57 18.41 0.04
N SER A 653 26.32 18.81 -0.21
CA SER A 653 25.70 18.72 -1.54
C SER A 653 26.21 19.77 -2.53
N GLY A 654 26.64 20.93 -2.05
CA GLY A 654 26.91 22.11 -2.88
C GLY A 654 25.68 22.75 -3.53
N LEU A 655 24.46 22.33 -3.17
CA LEU A 655 23.18 22.76 -3.79
C LEU A 655 22.53 23.96 -3.08
N ARG A 656 23.28 24.70 -2.26
CA ARG A 656 22.78 25.86 -1.50
C ARG A 656 22.35 26.99 -2.44
N ASN A 657 21.19 27.59 -2.16
CA ASN A 657 20.66 28.78 -2.81
C ASN A 657 19.89 29.67 -1.80
N CYS A 658 19.44 30.85 -2.23
CA CYS A 658 18.77 31.82 -1.37
C CYS A 658 17.56 31.21 -0.62
N SER A 659 16.72 30.43 -1.31
CA SER A 659 15.53 29.78 -0.73
C SER A 659 15.87 28.69 0.29
N VAL A 660 16.95 27.94 0.04
CA VAL A 660 17.50 26.97 1.00
C VAL A 660 18.00 27.69 2.26
N THR A 661 18.73 28.80 2.10
CA THR A 661 19.26 29.58 3.23
C THR A 661 18.13 30.28 4.01
N GLU A 662 17.07 30.79 3.35
CA GLU A 662 15.89 31.37 4.02
C GLU A 662 15.13 30.32 4.85
N LEU A 663 14.84 29.14 4.27
CA LEU A 663 14.18 28.06 5.02
C LEU A 663 15.05 27.50 6.15
N GLU A 664 16.37 27.41 5.97
CA GLU A 664 17.28 26.97 7.02
C GLU A 664 17.33 27.98 8.18
N ALA A 665 17.37 29.28 7.89
CA ALA A 665 17.29 30.33 8.91
C ALA A 665 15.98 30.27 9.71
N ILE A 666 14.85 30.01 9.03
CA ILE A 666 13.56 29.74 9.69
C ILE A 666 13.64 28.48 10.55
N ALA A 667 14.22 27.39 10.05
CA ALA A 667 14.35 26.12 10.78
C ALA A 667 15.14 26.27 12.10
N TYR A 668 16.24 27.04 12.11
CA TYR A 668 16.96 27.37 13.35
C TYR A 668 16.14 28.26 14.29
N ALA A 669 15.35 29.20 13.76
CA ALA A 669 14.49 30.06 14.58
C ALA A 669 13.36 29.30 15.29
N GLU A 670 12.76 28.29 14.65
CA GLU A 670 11.69 27.45 15.25
C GLU A 670 12.18 26.54 16.39
N ILE A 671 13.50 26.30 16.51
CA ILE A 671 14.12 25.55 17.61
C ILE A 671 14.84 26.46 18.63
N GLU A 672 14.57 27.76 18.59
CA GLU A 672 15.14 28.78 19.49
C GLU A 672 16.67 29.00 19.37
N GLU A 673 17.32 28.46 18.33
CA GLU A 673 18.75 28.64 18.02
C GLU A 673 19.00 29.99 17.32
N PHE A 674 18.65 31.07 18.01
CA PHE A 674 18.55 32.42 17.44
C PHE A 674 19.86 32.96 16.86
N GLU A 675 21.03 32.61 17.44
CA GLU A 675 22.32 33.08 16.92
C GLU A 675 22.59 32.53 15.52
N THR A 676 22.43 31.21 15.32
CA THR A 676 22.59 30.57 14.00
C THR A 676 21.55 31.06 13.00
N ALA A 677 20.30 31.25 13.42
CA ALA A 677 19.26 31.82 12.56
C ALA A 677 19.62 33.23 12.05
N ILE A 678 20.10 34.10 12.95
CA ILE A 678 20.52 35.47 12.60
C ILE A 678 21.68 35.45 11.60
N THR A 679 22.73 34.65 11.84
CA THR A 679 23.88 34.55 10.91
C THR A 679 23.48 33.99 9.55
N LYS A 680 22.53 33.03 9.48
CA LYS A 680 22.03 32.51 8.19
C LYS A 680 21.25 33.59 7.42
N TYR A 681 20.39 34.37 8.08
CA TYR A 681 19.74 35.55 7.45
C TYR A 681 20.75 36.62 7.01
N GLU A 682 21.81 36.88 7.79
CA GLU A 682 22.85 37.84 7.42
C GLU A 682 23.59 37.37 6.15
N SER A 683 23.97 36.08 6.06
CA SER A 683 24.57 35.52 4.85
C SER A 683 23.64 35.55 3.62
N LEU A 684 22.32 35.39 3.83
CA LEU A 684 21.31 35.50 2.77
C LEU A 684 21.21 36.92 2.20
N PHE A 685 21.43 37.95 3.02
CA PHE A 685 21.38 39.35 2.59
C PHE A 685 22.68 39.84 1.93
N GLU A 686 23.79 39.09 2.08
CA GLU A 686 25.10 39.38 1.46
C GLU A 686 25.29 38.71 0.07
N GLU A 687 24.38 37.83 -0.37
CA GLU A 687 24.47 37.20 -1.70
C GLU A 687 24.27 38.21 -2.86
N ASN A 688 25.19 38.23 -3.83
CA ASN A 688 25.19 39.18 -4.97
C ASN A 688 23.91 39.18 -5.84
N MET A 689 23.07 38.15 -5.75
CA MET A 689 21.80 37.99 -6.47
C MET A 689 20.71 37.48 -5.51
N ALA A 690 20.72 37.96 -4.27
CA ALA A 690 19.85 37.47 -3.20
C ALA A 690 18.34 37.60 -3.52
N TYR A 691 17.65 36.46 -3.59
CA TYR A 691 16.20 36.37 -3.67
C TYR A 691 15.64 35.89 -2.33
N TYR A 692 15.11 36.82 -1.52
CA TYR A 692 14.49 36.53 -0.23
C TYR A 692 13.13 37.23 -0.08
N SER A 693 12.28 36.71 0.81
CA SER A 693 10.98 37.31 1.10
C SER A 693 11.11 38.56 1.99
N VAL A 694 10.16 39.50 1.89
CA VAL A 694 10.06 40.63 2.85
C VAL A 694 9.85 40.12 4.29
N LYS A 695 9.25 38.94 4.44
CA LYS A 695 9.06 38.27 5.73
C LYS A 695 10.39 37.79 6.33
N ALA A 696 11.41 37.45 5.54
CA ALA A 696 12.75 37.17 6.05
C ALA A 696 13.34 38.38 6.79
N ILE A 697 13.16 39.59 6.24
CA ILE A 697 13.60 40.85 6.87
C ILE A 697 12.85 41.07 8.20
N GLU A 698 11.53 40.86 8.21
CA GLU A 698 10.69 40.95 9.40
C GLU A 698 11.14 39.96 10.50
N GLN A 699 11.36 38.70 10.12
CA GLN A 699 11.80 37.66 11.04
C GLN A 699 13.20 37.94 11.58
N TRP A 700 14.17 38.35 10.75
CA TRP A 700 15.51 38.74 11.20
C TRP A 700 15.48 39.91 12.20
N CYS A 701 14.70 40.96 11.92
CA CYS A 701 14.50 42.08 12.85
C CYS A 701 13.92 41.62 14.20
N ASN A 702 12.86 40.80 14.16
CA ASN A 702 12.23 40.27 15.37
C ASN A 702 13.18 39.36 16.17
N LEU A 703 13.92 38.48 15.49
CA LEU A 703 14.90 37.58 16.11
C LEU A 703 16.04 38.33 16.77
N ARG A 704 16.60 39.36 16.12
CA ARG A 704 17.62 40.23 16.75
C ARG A 704 17.07 40.95 17.98
N GLY A 705 15.82 41.40 17.96
CA GLY A 705 15.14 41.97 19.12
C GLY A 705 15.02 40.98 20.28
N HIS A 706 14.47 39.79 20.02
CA HIS A 706 14.35 38.71 21.03
C HIS A 706 15.71 38.28 21.59
N HIS A 707 16.71 38.11 20.71
CA HIS A 707 18.05 37.68 21.08
C HIS A 707 18.74 38.69 22.02
N LEU A 708 18.60 39.99 21.77
CA LEU A 708 19.11 41.05 22.66
C LEU A 708 18.42 41.03 24.04
N VAL A 709 17.10 40.76 24.09
CA VAL A 709 16.37 40.62 25.36
C VAL A 709 16.84 39.38 26.13
N VAL A 710 17.03 38.24 25.47
CA VAL A 710 17.53 37.01 26.09
C VAL A 710 18.96 37.20 26.64
N ARG A 711 19.87 37.80 25.87
CA ARG A 711 21.22 38.14 26.36
C ARG A 711 21.16 39.11 27.55
N LYS A 712 20.35 40.17 27.48
CA LYS A 712 20.18 41.10 28.60
C LYS A 712 19.67 40.41 29.87
N ASN A 713 18.67 39.54 29.75
CA ASN A 713 18.08 38.85 30.90
C ASN A 713 19.09 37.87 31.55
N LYS A 714 19.93 37.18 30.76
CA LYS A 714 21.06 36.41 31.30
C LYS A 714 22.04 37.29 32.09
N MET A 715 22.48 38.40 31.50
CA MET A 715 23.35 39.40 32.15
C MET A 715 22.67 40.24 33.26
N SER A 716 21.42 39.92 33.64
CA SER A 716 20.67 40.57 34.73
C SER A 716 20.25 39.58 35.82
N GLY A 717 20.67 38.31 35.72
CA GLY A 717 20.45 37.25 36.70
C GLY A 717 21.73 36.64 37.27
N GLU A 718 22.88 37.19 36.88
CA GLU A 718 24.20 37.06 37.53
C GLU A 718 24.45 38.31 38.40
#